data_AF-H0EB59-F1
#
_entry.id   AF-H0EB59-F1
#
_cell.length_a   1.000
_cell.length_b   1.000
_cell.length_c   1.000
_cell.angle_alpha   90.00
_cell.angle_beta   90.00
_cell.angle_gamma   90.00
#
_symmetry.space_group_name_H-M   'P 1'
#
loop_
_entity.id
_entity.type
_entity.pdbx_description
1 polymer ?
#
loop_
_entity_poly.entity_id
_entity_poly.type
_entity_poly.pdbx_seq_one_letter_code
_entity_poly.pdbx_strand_id
1 'polypeptide(L)'
;MDDGDEVPFELLEHTRGSARRVDAPTLYSYRPLVGLYVERHAEVLGRLPAVAEAAHAMVAAWGVEAYLEARGVSRPPADPHARAALAVRQFLERLFEDAPDFDVQAEHFDRAFAELDAVLTSDATETVVAIPLTGVEITIGTVAITRGVALQQPETLRGEVPDAALAGPDGTPADAVATLRWGARPGSPDTPRRAREAARRLVTALRLHCPGASPAAGPLVWLRPADGPWRAMALGGTFTAHGHVVLGVDDVPDLQTFVELVARRLPEQGDVAWALRRWTLGLDRDRPEEALSDLLLAGRALLEPEGPRSGRLAGRLAALVAPDAERAGLARRLAALALTEQDVMAGSRRVGKDLPERVDELADCLRAVLRDCVCGHLSGDLVVVADEVLDGVVDEPEDARGQLRERVLAAVRRPLAGREQQPRHAGVAARWEQTRQGATRDDRWDEPEDEMDGDVQLEEDDRWEDEPRAVAPRGAPSRLAEAADVEDTADPEDDARHRWQEEHAGDRTASGEWTGEARIWSDEASADEPAAARPPHEDEPTGDRPPILVTDRRGRGPLSAVADDRGPVEAPADDAPPAGAPSAEGDGPAAVIGPAVAWTPADAVDEAPPIDVDELLHDERLAEADREALWLEQTWDEPQLAERSDDDDDATGPWPVAANG
;
A
#
# COMPACT_ATOMS: atom_id res chain seq x y z
N MET A 1 45.74 -13.86 -21.43
CA MET A 1 44.98 -12.90 -22.24
C MET A 1 45.40 -13.12 -23.68
N ASP A 2 44.61 -12.63 -24.64
CA ASP A 2 45.07 -12.27 -26.01
C ASP A 2 44.42 -13.02 -27.19
N ASP A 3 43.20 -13.52 -27.06
CA ASP A 3 42.27 -13.52 -28.21
C ASP A 3 41.06 -12.68 -27.80
N GLY A 4 41.08 -11.40 -28.17
CA GLY A 4 39.89 -10.56 -28.06
C GLY A 4 38.86 -11.05 -29.08
N ASP A 5 37.61 -11.22 -28.66
CA ASP A 5 36.58 -11.64 -29.60
C ASP A 5 36.29 -10.53 -30.61
N GLU A 6 36.23 -10.89 -31.89
CA GLU A 6 36.09 -9.93 -32.97
C GLU A 6 34.63 -9.46 -33.09
N VAL A 7 34.42 -8.14 -33.09
CA VAL A 7 33.10 -7.56 -33.35
C VAL A 7 32.79 -7.71 -34.84
N PRO A 8 31.70 -8.40 -35.22
CA PRO A 8 31.28 -8.50 -36.61
C PRO A 8 31.03 -7.11 -37.19
N PHE A 9 31.36 -6.87 -38.46
CA PHE A 9 31.14 -5.58 -39.10
C PHE A 9 30.53 -5.74 -40.50
N GLU A 10 29.85 -4.70 -40.95
CA GLU A 10 29.39 -4.55 -42.32
C GLU A 10 30.26 -3.50 -43.04
N LEU A 11 30.55 -3.75 -44.33
CA LEU A 11 31.28 -2.83 -45.18
C LEU A 11 30.29 -1.98 -45.98
N LEU A 12 30.20 -0.68 -45.67
CA LEU A 12 29.33 0.26 -46.37
C LEU A 12 30.10 0.96 -47.49
N GLU A 13 29.56 0.89 -48.71
CA GLU A 13 30.10 1.62 -49.85
C GLU A 13 29.45 3.01 -49.97
N HIS A 14 30.20 4.07 -49.71
CA HIS A 14 29.72 5.43 -49.91
C HIS A 14 29.95 5.88 -51.35
N THR A 15 28.98 5.61 -52.23
CA THR A 15 28.91 6.28 -53.53
C THR A 15 28.54 7.74 -53.27
N ARG A 16 29.50 8.67 -53.35
CA ARG A 16 29.20 10.11 -53.21
C ARG A 16 28.15 10.51 -54.25
N GLY A 17 26.94 10.79 -53.78
CA GLY A 17 25.82 11.28 -54.57
C GLY A 17 26.10 12.64 -55.19
N SER A 18 26.85 12.65 -56.29
CA SER A 18 26.89 13.76 -57.23
C SER A 18 26.98 13.14 -58.62
N ALA A 19 25.83 13.09 -59.29
CA ALA A 19 25.64 12.52 -60.62
C ALA A 19 26.43 13.21 -61.75
N ARG A 20 27.54 13.90 -61.45
CA ARG A 20 28.31 14.69 -62.41
C ARG A 20 29.84 14.56 -62.34
N ARG A 21 30.40 13.70 -61.47
CA ARG A 21 31.82 13.32 -61.56
C ARG A 21 31.94 11.81 -61.70
N VAL A 22 32.26 11.39 -62.92
CA VAL A 22 32.39 9.98 -63.37
C VAL A 22 33.63 9.28 -62.77
N ASP A 23 34.41 9.94 -61.91
CA ASP A 23 35.74 9.48 -61.47
C ASP A 23 36.05 9.76 -59.98
N ALA A 24 35.04 9.81 -59.12
CA ALA A 24 35.28 9.93 -57.67
C ALA A 24 35.58 8.56 -57.05
N PRO A 25 36.64 8.41 -56.23
CA PRO A 25 36.94 7.13 -55.57
C PRO A 25 35.83 6.72 -54.60
N THR A 26 35.45 5.44 -54.64
CA THR A 26 34.56 4.81 -53.66
C THR A 26 35.23 4.81 -52.30
N LEU A 27 34.56 5.38 -51.29
CA LEU A 27 35.01 5.31 -49.91
C LEU A 27 34.25 4.18 -49.23
N TYR A 28 34.99 3.32 -48.56
CA TYR A 28 34.45 2.24 -47.74
C TYR A 28 34.47 2.68 -46.27
N SER A 29 33.38 2.45 -45.56
CA SER A 29 33.34 2.56 -44.10
C SER A 29 32.97 1.22 -43.48
N TYR A 30 33.58 0.92 -42.34
CA TYR A 30 33.24 -0.24 -41.54
C TYR A 30 32.22 0.18 -40.50
N ARG A 31 31.07 -0.50 -40.47
CA ARG A 31 30.06 -0.31 -39.44
C ARG A 31 30.05 -1.54 -38.52
N PRO A 32 30.40 -1.41 -37.23
CA PRO A 32 30.35 -2.53 -36.32
C PRO A 32 28.89 -2.96 -36.08
N LEU A 33 28.64 -4.26 -36.11
CA LEU A 33 27.35 -4.89 -35.86
C LEU A 33 27.22 -5.22 -34.37
N VAL A 34 27.24 -4.17 -33.55
CA VAL A 34 27.25 -4.30 -32.08
C VAL A 34 26.01 -5.03 -31.57
N GLY A 35 24.84 -4.83 -32.20
CA GLY A 35 23.63 -5.59 -31.89
C GLY A 35 23.83 -7.10 -31.93
N LEU A 36 24.42 -7.60 -33.02
CA LEU A 36 24.69 -9.03 -33.20
C LEU A 36 25.75 -9.55 -32.21
N TYR A 37 26.71 -8.71 -31.84
CA TYR A 37 27.70 -9.05 -30.82
C TYR A 37 27.07 -9.14 -29.42
N VAL A 38 26.25 -8.17 -29.02
CA VAL A 38 25.53 -8.15 -27.73
C VAL A 38 24.57 -9.33 -27.64
N GLU A 39 23.84 -9.63 -28.72
CA GLU A 39 22.94 -10.78 -28.79
C GLU A 39 23.69 -12.11 -28.61
N ARG A 40 24.80 -12.30 -29.33
CA ARG A 40 25.65 -13.51 -29.20
C ARG A 40 26.18 -13.70 -27.78
N HIS A 41 26.45 -12.60 -27.07
CA HIS A 41 27.03 -12.63 -25.73
C HIS A 41 26.00 -12.41 -24.61
N ALA A 42 24.70 -12.46 -24.90
CA ALA A 42 23.66 -12.13 -23.94
C ALA A 42 23.74 -12.95 -22.64
N GLU A 43 24.10 -14.24 -22.72
CA GLU A 43 24.26 -15.11 -21.54
C GLU A 43 25.50 -14.75 -20.70
N VAL A 44 26.58 -14.32 -21.34
CA VAL A 44 27.79 -13.87 -20.63
C VAL A 44 27.53 -12.52 -19.96
N LEU A 45 26.91 -11.58 -20.69
CA LEU A 45 26.53 -10.26 -20.17
C LEU A 45 25.56 -10.38 -19.00
N GLY A 46 24.56 -11.26 -19.09
CA GLY A 46 23.58 -11.48 -18.02
C GLY A 46 24.16 -11.99 -16.71
N ARG A 47 25.37 -12.56 -16.72
CA ARG A 47 26.09 -13.01 -15.52
C ARG A 47 26.91 -11.90 -14.85
N LEU A 48 27.02 -10.73 -15.47
CA LEU A 48 27.74 -9.60 -14.89
C LEU A 48 26.88 -8.94 -13.79
N PRO A 49 27.42 -8.71 -12.58
CA PRO A 49 26.66 -8.09 -11.48
C PRO A 49 26.01 -6.76 -11.85
N ALA A 50 26.74 -5.89 -12.57
CA ALA A 50 26.21 -4.60 -13.01
C ALA A 50 25.03 -4.71 -13.98
N VAL A 51 24.98 -5.76 -14.81
CA VAL A 51 23.83 -6.00 -15.71
C VAL A 51 22.63 -6.50 -14.92
N ALA A 52 22.85 -7.34 -13.90
CA ALA A 52 21.80 -7.77 -12.99
C ALA A 52 21.22 -6.57 -12.20
N GLU A 53 22.07 -5.70 -11.67
CA GLU A 53 21.66 -4.45 -11.00
C GLU A 53 20.86 -3.54 -11.94
N ALA A 54 21.35 -3.32 -13.17
CA ALA A 54 20.64 -2.52 -14.16
C ALA A 54 19.30 -3.15 -14.56
N ALA A 55 19.24 -4.49 -14.67
CA ALA A 55 17.99 -5.19 -14.95
C ALA A 55 17.01 -5.06 -13.78
N HIS A 56 17.47 -5.15 -12.53
CA HIS A 56 16.63 -4.91 -11.36
C HIS A 56 16.09 -3.47 -11.32
N ALA A 57 16.93 -2.48 -11.63
CA ALA A 57 16.48 -1.10 -11.76
C ALA A 57 15.42 -0.94 -12.87
N MET A 58 15.61 -1.62 -14.01
CA MET A 58 14.63 -1.64 -15.12
C MET A 58 13.33 -2.36 -14.75
N VAL A 59 13.36 -3.41 -13.92
CA VAL A 59 12.13 -4.05 -13.42
C VAL A 59 11.30 -3.06 -12.60
N ALA A 60 11.97 -2.19 -11.83
CA ALA A 60 11.33 -1.14 -11.05
C ALA A 60 10.85 0.04 -11.92
N ALA A 61 11.56 0.34 -13.00
CA ALA A 61 11.23 1.43 -13.91
C ALA A 61 9.92 1.17 -14.68
N TRP A 62 9.04 2.18 -14.71
CA TRP A 62 7.85 2.13 -15.56
C TRP A 62 8.20 2.47 -17.00
N GLY A 63 7.49 1.87 -17.96
CA GLY A 63 7.64 2.24 -19.38
C GLY A 63 8.71 1.44 -20.14
N VAL A 64 9.27 0.39 -19.54
CA VAL A 64 10.19 -0.52 -20.24
C VAL A 64 9.58 -1.10 -21.51
N GLU A 65 8.27 -1.39 -21.53
CA GLU A 65 7.58 -1.86 -22.74
C GLU A 65 7.57 -0.78 -23.82
N ALA A 66 7.33 0.47 -23.44
CA ALA A 66 7.31 1.59 -24.37
C ALA A 66 8.72 1.85 -24.92
N TYR A 67 9.75 1.72 -24.09
CA TYR A 67 11.14 1.76 -24.53
C TYR A 67 11.43 0.64 -25.54
N LEU A 68 11.07 -0.61 -25.21
CA LEU A 68 11.23 -1.74 -26.12
C LEU A 68 10.45 -1.57 -27.43
N GLU A 69 9.23 -1.05 -27.38
CA GLU A 69 8.41 -0.75 -28.56
C GLU A 69 9.06 0.35 -29.42
N ALA A 70 9.57 1.42 -28.80
CA ALA A 70 10.33 2.48 -29.49
C ALA A 70 11.61 1.96 -30.14
N ARG A 71 12.23 0.92 -29.55
CA ARG A 71 13.37 0.17 -30.12
C ARG A 71 12.95 -0.88 -31.16
N GLY A 72 11.66 -0.96 -31.52
CA GLY A 72 11.14 -1.85 -32.56
C GLY A 72 10.78 -3.25 -32.10
N VAL A 73 10.82 -3.54 -30.79
CA VAL A 73 10.41 -4.84 -30.23
C VAL A 73 8.88 -4.91 -30.20
N SER A 74 8.28 -5.58 -31.19
CA SER A 74 6.82 -5.65 -31.30
C SER A 74 6.13 -6.57 -30.28
N ARG A 75 6.88 -7.46 -29.61
CA ARG A 75 6.37 -8.42 -28.62
C ARG A 75 7.37 -8.59 -27.48
N PRO A 76 7.37 -7.69 -26.50
CA PRO A 76 8.23 -7.85 -25.32
C PRO A 76 7.85 -9.12 -24.53
N PRO A 77 8.81 -9.75 -23.83
CA PRO A 77 8.53 -10.90 -22.97
C PRO A 77 7.46 -10.59 -21.91
N ALA A 78 6.58 -11.56 -21.63
CA ALA A 78 5.56 -11.43 -20.59
C ALA A 78 6.15 -11.44 -19.17
N ASP A 79 7.27 -12.13 -18.97
CA ASP A 79 8.02 -12.12 -17.71
C ASP A 79 8.73 -10.75 -17.50
N PRO A 80 8.54 -10.06 -16.35
CA PRO A 80 9.15 -8.77 -16.09
C PRO A 80 10.69 -8.78 -16.10
N HIS A 81 11.31 -9.83 -15.57
CA HIS A 81 12.77 -9.92 -15.51
C HIS A 81 13.38 -10.13 -16.90
N ALA A 82 12.81 -11.03 -17.70
CA ALA A 82 13.22 -11.24 -19.09
C ALA A 82 13.02 -9.97 -19.94
N ARG A 83 11.97 -9.20 -19.65
CA ARG A 83 11.70 -7.92 -20.31
C ARG A 83 12.72 -6.85 -19.94
N ALA A 84 13.02 -6.71 -18.65
CA ALA A 84 14.05 -5.78 -18.17
C ALA A 84 15.45 -6.15 -18.71
N ALA A 85 15.81 -7.44 -18.71
CA ALA A 85 17.06 -7.90 -19.30
C ALA A 85 17.14 -7.58 -20.81
N LEU A 86 16.03 -7.73 -21.55
CA LEU A 86 15.98 -7.33 -22.96
C LEU A 86 16.15 -5.80 -23.11
N ALA A 87 15.57 -5.00 -22.22
CA ALA A 87 15.71 -3.55 -22.26
C ALA A 87 17.15 -3.08 -21.96
N VAL A 88 17.82 -3.69 -20.98
CA VAL A 88 19.24 -3.45 -20.73
C VAL A 88 20.07 -3.81 -21.96
N ARG A 89 19.79 -4.93 -22.63
CA ARG A 89 20.47 -5.26 -23.89
C ARG A 89 20.25 -4.20 -24.97
N GLN A 90 19.00 -3.79 -25.20
CA GLN A 90 18.69 -2.73 -26.17
C GLN A 90 19.36 -1.39 -25.83
N PHE A 91 19.48 -1.08 -24.54
CA PHE A 91 20.24 0.08 -24.07
C PHE A 91 21.74 -0.05 -24.37
N LEU A 92 22.35 -1.21 -24.13
CA LEU A 92 23.76 -1.45 -24.45
C LEU A 92 24.02 -1.40 -25.96
N GLU A 93 23.12 -1.96 -26.78
CA GLU A 93 23.18 -1.85 -28.24
C GLU A 93 23.14 -0.38 -28.68
N ARG A 94 22.30 0.42 -28.03
CA ARG A 94 22.18 1.85 -28.31
C ARG A 94 23.39 2.65 -27.84
N LEU A 95 23.92 2.33 -26.66
CA LEU A 95 25.10 2.96 -26.07
C LEU A 95 26.32 2.83 -26.98
N PHE A 96 26.51 1.65 -27.55
CA PHE A 96 27.65 1.35 -28.41
C PHE A 96 27.32 1.46 -29.91
N GLU A 97 26.16 2.02 -30.27
CA GLU A 97 25.82 2.26 -31.66
C GLU A 97 26.82 3.23 -32.30
N ASP A 98 27.45 2.77 -33.39
CA ASP A 98 28.52 3.45 -34.14
C ASP A 98 29.81 3.72 -33.33
N ALA A 99 29.98 3.10 -32.16
CA ALA A 99 31.24 3.15 -31.41
C ALA A 99 32.29 2.21 -32.07
N PRO A 100 33.53 2.67 -32.27
CA PRO A 100 34.59 1.85 -32.88
C PRO A 100 35.13 0.77 -31.93
N ASP A 101 34.90 0.93 -30.62
CA ASP A 101 35.32 0.06 -29.53
C ASP A 101 34.27 0.08 -28.39
N PHE A 102 34.54 -0.67 -27.32
CA PHE A 102 33.68 -0.74 -26.14
C PHE A 102 34.08 0.25 -25.03
N ASP A 103 34.85 1.29 -25.35
CA ASP A 103 35.13 2.35 -24.38
C ASP A 103 33.91 3.26 -24.24
N VAL A 104 33.39 3.39 -23.02
CA VAL A 104 32.21 4.21 -22.74
C VAL A 104 32.56 5.69 -22.94
N GLN A 105 32.08 6.26 -24.04
CA GLN A 105 32.14 7.69 -24.30
C GLN A 105 30.95 8.39 -23.64
N ALA A 106 31.20 9.49 -22.92
CA ALA A 106 30.17 10.22 -22.18
C ALA A 106 29.03 10.69 -23.11
N GLU A 107 29.35 11.17 -24.31
CA GLU A 107 28.35 11.65 -25.25
C GLU A 107 27.41 10.55 -25.76
N HIS A 108 27.93 9.32 -25.92
CA HIS A 108 27.12 8.18 -26.32
C HIS A 108 26.20 7.73 -25.20
N PHE A 109 26.72 7.71 -23.97
CA PHE A 109 25.94 7.42 -22.78
C PHE A 109 24.83 8.44 -22.58
N ASP A 110 25.15 9.73 -22.57
CA ASP A 110 24.17 10.81 -22.37
C ASP A 110 23.06 10.75 -23.42
N ARG A 111 23.39 10.44 -24.68
CA ARG A 111 22.40 10.28 -25.75
C ARG A 111 21.52 9.04 -25.56
N ALA A 112 22.12 7.88 -25.25
CA ALA A 112 21.37 6.65 -25.03
C ALA A 112 20.48 6.75 -23.79
N PHE A 113 20.99 7.37 -22.73
CA PHE A 113 20.29 7.64 -21.50
C PHE A 113 19.15 8.65 -21.71
N ALA A 114 19.38 9.75 -22.42
CA ALA A 114 18.32 10.71 -22.73
C ALA A 114 17.20 10.10 -23.59
N GLU A 115 17.51 9.16 -24.49
CA GLU A 115 16.49 8.41 -25.25
C GLU A 115 15.67 7.50 -24.33
N LEU A 116 16.34 6.74 -23.46
CA LEU A 116 15.67 5.91 -22.46
C LEU A 116 14.79 6.77 -21.55
N ASP A 117 15.39 7.77 -20.89
CA ASP A 117 14.74 8.70 -19.97
C ASP A 117 13.53 9.38 -20.60
N ALA A 118 13.68 9.91 -21.83
CA ALA A 118 12.57 10.53 -22.54
C ALA A 118 11.41 9.55 -22.77
N VAL A 119 11.66 8.26 -23.07
CA VAL A 119 10.57 7.29 -23.27
C VAL A 119 9.95 6.85 -21.95
N LEU A 120 10.76 6.67 -20.89
CA LEU A 120 10.25 6.31 -19.57
C LEU A 120 9.40 7.44 -18.96
N THR A 121 9.75 8.70 -19.25
CA THR A 121 9.08 9.88 -18.69
C THR A 121 8.00 10.50 -19.60
N SER A 122 8.01 10.28 -20.93
CA SER A 122 7.11 11.00 -21.86
C SER A 122 5.62 10.77 -21.61
N ASP A 123 5.27 9.60 -21.09
CA ASP A 123 3.88 9.19 -20.81
C ASP A 123 3.57 9.19 -19.31
N ALA A 124 4.53 9.53 -18.44
CA ALA A 124 4.32 9.54 -17.01
C ALA A 124 3.51 10.79 -16.62
N THR A 125 2.33 10.56 -16.06
CA THR A 125 1.52 11.64 -15.50
C THR A 125 1.47 11.52 -13.99
N GLU A 126 1.38 12.66 -13.32
CA GLU A 126 1.26 12.67 -11.88
C GLU A 126 -0.03 12.00 -11.43
N THR A 127 0.09 10.98 -10.60
CA THR A 127 -1.02 10.44 -9.85
C THR A 127 -0.99 11.00 -8.43
N VAL A 128 -2.11 11.58 -8.02
CA VAL A 128 -2.32 12.06 -6.64
C VAL A 128 -3.38 11.21 -5.97
N VAL A 129 -3.12 10.76 -4.74
CA VAL A 129 -4.13 10.15 -3.87
C VAL A 129 -4.31 10.98 -2.61
N ALA A 130 -5.55 11.28 -2.26
CA ALA A 130 -5.91 11.89 -0.99
C ALA A 130 -6.62 10.85 -0.10
N ILE A 131 -6.13 10.70 1.12
CA ILE A 131 -6.61 9.75 2.12
C ILE A 131 -7.09 10.56 3.32
N PRO A 132 -8.41 10.69 3.55
CA PRO A 132 -8.91 11.29 4.78
C PRO A 132 -8.50 10.41 5.96
N LEU A 133 -7.93 11.02 7.00
CA LEU A 133 -7.50 10.36 8.23
C LEU A 133 -8.31 10.86 9.42
N THR A 134 -8.59 9.96 10.35
CA THR A 134 -9.23 10.24 11.65
C THR A 134 -8.34 9.71 12.77
N GLY A 135 -8.31 10.42 13.90
CA GLY A 135 -7.47 10.13 15.05
C GLY A 135 -6.05 10.71 14.96
N VAL A 136 -5.76 11.55 13.97
CA VAL A 136 -4.45 12.21 13.77
C VAL A 136 -4.64 13.70 13.53
N GLU A 137 -4.25 14.51 14.50
CA GLU A 137 -4.16 15.97 14.36
C GLU A 137 -2.71 16.35 14.08
N ILE A 138 -2.49 17.22 13.10
CA ILE A 138 -1.18 17.81 12.84
C ILE A 138 -1.19 19.28 13.27
N THR A 139 -0.16 19.72 13.99
CA THR A 139 -0.09 21.11 14.46
C THR A 139 0.36 22.09 13.38
N ILE A 140 1.02 21.59 12.33
CA ILE A 140 1.49 22.37 11.18
C ILE A 140 0.53 22.13 10.02
N GLY A 141 0.32 23.14 9.16
CA GLY A 141 -0.58 23.01 8.01
C GLY A 141 -0.22 21.88 7.04
N THR A 142 1.08 21.62 6.85
CA THR A 142 1.59 20.52 6.02
C THR A 142 2.86 19.94 6.65
N VAL A 143 2.94 18.62 6.67
CA VAL A 143 4.08 17.84 7.14
C VAL A 143 4.47 16.90 6.00
N ALA A 144 5.55 17.19 5.29
CA ALA A 144 6.14 16.23 4.37
C ALA A 144 6.66 15.05 5.19
N ILE A 145 6.12 13.84 4.99
CA ILE A 145 6.64 12.65 5.66
C ILE A 145 7.82 12.13 4.86
N THR A 146 7.59 11.80 3.60
CA THR A 146 8.62 11.21 2.74
C THR A 146 8.41 11.76 1.34
N ARG A 147 9.27 11.37 0.40
CA ARG A 147 9.11 11.80 -0.99
C ARG A 147 7.78 11.29 -1.55
N GLY A 148 6.96 12.24 -1.99
CA GLY A 148 5.61 11.96 -2.49
C GLY A 148 4.59 11.60 -1.41
N VAL A 149 4.89 11.74 -0.11
CA VAL A 149 3.91 11.51 0.98
C VAL A 149 3.89 12.71 1.92
N ALA A 150 2.73 13.34 2.09
CA ALA A 150 2.53 14.41 3.06
C ALA A 150 1.28 14.19 3.91
N LEU A 151 1.30 14.70 5.14
CA LEU A 151 0.10 14.91 5.97
C LEU A 151 -0.26 16.38 5.94
N GLN A 152 -1.53 16.69 5.72
CA GLN A 152 -1.99 18.05 5.55
C GLN A 152 -3.26 18.29 6.35
N GLN A 153 -3.44 19.50 6.87
CA GLN A 153 -4.70 19.88 7.49
C GLN A 153 -5.76 19.97 6.38
N PRO A 154 -6.99 19.51 6.60
CA PRO A 154 -8.04 19.55 5.58
C PRO A 154 -8.24 20.94 4.97
N GLU A 155 -8.08 22.00 5.78
CA GLU A 155 -8.18 23.40 5.38
C GLU A 155 -7.21 23.78 4.26
N THR A 156 -5.98 23.23 4.29
CA THR A 156 -4.93 23.54 3.30
C THR A 156 -5.19 22.95 1.92
N LEU A 157 -6.09 21.97 1.84
CA LEU A 157 -6.45 21.26 0.61
C LEU A 157 -7.80 21.71 0.02
N ARG A 158 -8.47 22.69 0.64
CA ARG A 158 -9.75 23.19 0.16
C ARG A 158 -9.62 23.75 -1.25
N GLY A 159 -10.40 23.21 -2.17
CA GLY A 159 -10.38 23.57 -3.59
C GLY A 159 -9.38 22.78 -4.44
N GLU A 160 -8.44 22.06 -3.83
CA GLU A 160 -7.49 21.19 -4.54
C GLU A 160 -8.02 19.76 -4.67
N VAL A 161 -8.64 19.28 -3.61
CA VAL A 161 -9.31 17.98 -3.53
C VAL A 161 -10.83 18.18 -3.41
N PRO A 162 -11.65 17.17 -3.76
CA PRO A 162 -13.10 17.25 -3.55
C PRO A 162 -13.43 17.37 -2.06
N ASP A 163 -14.50 18.09 -1.70
CA ASP A 163 -14.92 18.23 -0.30
C ASP A 163 -15.13 16.88 0.41
N ALA A 164 -15.59 15.87 -0.33
CA ALA A 164 -15.76 14.52 0.19
C ALA A 164 -14.43 13.77 0.46
N ALA A 165 -13.29 14.29 0.01
CA ALA A 165 -11.94 13.85 0.40
C ALA A 165 -11.45 14.52 1.70
N LEU A 166 -12.14 15.58 2.13
CA LEU A 166 -11.89 16.29 3.40
C LEU A 166 -12.81 15.78 4.53
N ALA A 167 -13.71 14.84 4.21
CA ALA A 167 -14.63 14.23 5.16
C ALA A 167 -14.12 12.86 5.61
N GLY A 168 -14.21 12.61 6.91
CA GLY A 168 -14.01 11.31 7.55
C GLY A 168 -15.19 10.34 7.30
N PRO A 169 -15.13 9.14 7.88
CA PRO A 169 -16.10 8.06 7.64
C PRO A 169 -17.54 8.44 7.95
N ASP A 170 -17.77 9.24 8.99
CA ASP A 170 -19.09 9.64 9.47
C ASP A 170 -19.60 10.95 8.84
N GLY A 171 -18.91 11.45 7.81
CA GLY A 171 -19.19 12.76 7.20
C GLY A 171 -18.73 13.95 8.05
N THR A 172 -18.11 13.71 9.20
CA THR A 172 -17.38 14.74 9.95
C THR A 172 -16.14 15.17 9.17
N PRO A 173 -15.59 16.37 9.39
CA PRO A 173 -14.29 16.72 8.85
C PRO A 173 -13.23 15.69 9.27
N ALA A 174 -12.33 15.34 8.36
CA ALA A 174 -11.15 14.55 8.69
C ALA A 174 -10.24 15.35 9.65
N ASP A 175 -9.45 14.68 10.48
CA ASP A 175 -8.49 15.37 11.37
C ASP A 175 -7.23 15.76 10.61
N ALA A 176 -6.86 14.95 9.61
CA ALA A 176 -5.80 15.21 8.64
C ALA A 176 -6.13 14.54 7.31
N VAL A 177 -5.43 14.93 6.25
CA VAL A 177 -5.49 14.26 4.94
C VAL A 177 -4.06 13.88 4.55
N ALA A 178 -3.83 12.60 4.29
CA ALA A 178 -2.58 12.18 3.68
C ALA A 178 -2.66 12.31 2.17
N THR A 179 -1.66 12.95 1.55
CA THR A 179 -1.51 13.01 0.11
C THR A 179 -0.33 12.15 -0.34
N LEU A 180 -0.58 11.28 -1.32
CA LEU A 180 0.43 10.45 -1.97
C LEU A 180 0.58 10.91 -3.42
N ARG A 181 1.80 11.12 -3.91
CA ARG A 181 2.10 11.62 -5.25
C ARG A 181 3.16 10.74 -5.90
N TRP A 182 2.91 10.29 -7.14
CA TRP A 182 3.89 9.52 -7.92
C TRP A 182 3.62 9.60 -9.42
N GLY A 183 4.63 9.34 -10.25
CA GLY A 183 4.47 9.21 -11.70
C GLY A 183 3.81 7.89 -12.09
N ALA A 184 2.74 7.92 -12.89
CA ALA A 184 2.15 6.72 -13.47
C ALA A 184 1.60 6.98 -14.87
N ARG A 185 1.60 5.94 -15.71
CA ARG A 185 0.98 6.01 -17.02
C ARG A 185 -0.54 6.22 -16.91
N PRO A 186 -1.12 7.17 -17.66
CA PRO A 186 -2.57 7.32 -17.76
C PRO A 186 -3.26 6.00 -18.09
N GLY A 187 -4.28 5.65 -17.31
CA GLY A 187 -5.08 4.44 -17.54
C GLY A 187 -4.41 3.13 -17.13
N SER A 188 -3.25 3.16 -16.45
CA SER A 188 -2.65 1.93 -15.92
C SER A 188 -3.62 1.21 -14.96
N PRO A 189 -3.88 -0.09 -15.17
CA PRO A 189 -4.76 -0.88 -14.31
C PRO A 189 -4.17 -1.11 -12.92
N ASP A 190 -2.86 -0.92 -12.74
CA ASP A 190 -2.17 -1.07 -11.46
C ASP A 190 -2.32 0.16 -10.55
N THR A 191 -2.60 1.35 -11.11
CA THR A 191 -2.68 2.59 -10.33
C THR A 191 -3.68 2.49 -9.16
N PRO A 192 -4.91 1.97 -9.34
CA PRO A 192 -5.84 1.79 -8.22
C PRO A 192 -5.39 0.72 -7.21
N ARG A 193 -4.71 -0.34 -7.65
CA ARG A 193 -4.19 -1.40 -6.76
C ARG A 193 -3.10 -0.83 -5.85
N ARG A 194 -2.14 -0.14 -6.45
CA ARG A 194 -1.03 0.53 -5.80
C ARG A 194 -1.48 1.60 -4.82
N ALA A 195 -2.41 2.47 -5.23
CA ALA A 195 -3.02 3.46 -4.36
C ALA A 195 -3.63 2.87 -3.08
N ARG A 196 -4.30 1.71 -3.17
CA ARG A 196 -4.84 0.98 -2.00
C ARG A 196 -3.75 0.40 -1.12
N GLU A 197 -2.69 -0.14 -1.73
CA GLU A 197 -1.56 -0.70 -1.03
C GLU A 197 -0.78 0.37 -0.27
N ALA A 198 -0.39 1.46 -0.92
CA ALA A 198 0.23 2.63 -0.30
C ALA A 198 -0.60 3.18 0.87
N ALA A 199 -1.92 3.33 0.68
CA ALA A 199 -2.81 3.83 1.71
C ALA A 199 -2.84 2.90 2.94
N ARG A 200 -2.95 1.58 2.73
CA ARG A 200 -2.92 0.59 3.82
C ARG A 200 -1.57 0.57 4.54
N ARG A 201 -0.47 0.64 3.78
CA ARG A 201 0.89 0.71 4.34
C ARG A 201 1.08 1.96 5.18
N LEU A 202 0.63 3.12 4.70
CA LEU A 202 0.70 4.37 5.44
C LEU A 202 -0.12 4.32 6.74
N VAL A 203 -1.38 3.87 6.69
CA VAL A 203 -2.21 3.72 7.90
C VAL A 203 -1.57 2.75 8.89
N THR A 204 -1.01 1.63 8.41
CA THR A 204 -0.28 0.68 9.24
C THR A 204 0.94 1.33 9.89
N ALA A 205 1.71 2.13 9.13
CA ALA A 205 2.85 2.87 9.65
C ALA A 205 2.40 3.86 10.74
N LEU A 206 1.33 4.62 10.53
CA LEU A 206 0.80 5.55 11.53
C LEU A 206 0.34 4.82 12.80
N ARG A 207 -0.38 3.70 12.68
CA ARG A 207 -0.81 2.88 13.82
C ARG A 207 0.37 2.28 14.59
N LEU A 208 1.44 1.85 13.92
CA LEU A 208 2.65 1.36 14.58
C LEU A 208 3.42 2.50 15.24
N HIS A 209 3.40 3.69 14.63
CA HIS A 209 4.13 4.86 15.10
C HIS A 209 3.51 5.45 16.38
N CYS A 210 2.19 5.57 16.43
CA CYS A 210 1.46 6.34 17.43
C CYS A 210 0.98 5.44 18.59
N PRO A 211 1.62 5.46 19.78
CA PRO A 211 1.16 4.67 20.93
C PRO A 211 -0.19 5.16 21.46
N GLY A 212 -1.08 4.23 21.85
CA GLY A 212 -2.37 4.56 22.46
C GLY A 212 -3.38 5.24 21.54
N ALA A 213 -3.07 5.34 20.24
CA ALA A 213 -3.99 5.79 19.21
C ALA A 213 -3.99 4.78 18.05
N SER A 214 -5.15 4.53 17.48
CA SER A 214 -5.33 3.79 16.24
C SER A 214 -5.91 4.72 15.19
N PRO A 215 -5.05 5.50 14.50
CA PRO A 215 -5.44 6.25 13.31
C PRO A 215 -6.18 5.37 12.32
N ALA A 216 -7.24 5.89 11.71
CA ALA A 216 -7.96 5.21 10.65
C ALA A 216 -8.01 6.08 9.40
N ALA A 217 -7.96 5.45 8.23
CA ALA A 217 -8.35 6.12 6.99
C ALA A 217 -9.88 6.07 6.84
N GLY A 218 -10.47 6.98 6.07
CA GLY A 218 -11.87 6.87 5.67
C GLY A 218 -12.14 5.69 4.72
N PRO A 219 -13.42 5.36 4.47
CA PRO A 219 -13.80 4.23 3.61
C PRO A 219 -13.39 4.38 2.15
N LEU A 220 -13.23 5.64 1.74
CA LEU A 220 -12.89 6.02 0.39
C LEU A 220 -11.56 6.77 0.42
N VAL A 221 -10.69 6.39 -0.51
CA VAL A 221 -9.55 7.20 -0.92
C VAL A 221 -9.88 7.84 -2.26
N TRP A 222 -9.35 9.04 -2.49
CA TRP A 222 -9.59 9.80 -3.71
C TRP A 222 -8.36 9.76 -4.58
N LEU A 223 -8.52 9.32 -5.82
CA LEU A 223 -7.43 9.14 -6.78
C LEU A 223 -7.63 10.10 -7.96
N ARG A 224 -6.59 10.87 -8.29
CA ARG A 224 -6.52 11.70 -9.49
C ARG A 224 -5.34 11.26 -10.35
N PRO A 225 -5.58 10.48 -11.42
CA PRO A 225 -4.53 10.18 -12.40
C PRO A 225 -4.38 11.38 -13.34
N ALA A 226 -3.15 11.88 -13.51
CA ALA A 226 -2.83 13.09 -14.27
C ALA A 226 -3.66 14.31 -13.80
N ASP A 227 -3.99 15.17 -14.75
CA ASP A 227 -5.00 16.24 -14.62
C ASP A 227 -6.44 15.71 -14.83
N GLY A 228 -6.65 14.41 -14.62
CA GLY A 228 -7.96 13.79 -14.74
C GLY A 228 -8.93 14.19 -13.61
N PRO A 229 -10.20 13.76 -13.70
CA PRO A 229 -11.14 13.96 -12.59
C PRO A 229 -10.75 13.08 -11.40
N TRP A 230 -10.99 13.60 -10.19
CA TRP A 230 -10.93 12.81 -8.96
C TRP A 230 -11.92 11.64 -9.01
N ARG A 231 -11.48 10.46 -8.58
CA ARG A 231 -12.28 9.24 -8.49
C ARG A 231 -12.18 8.65 -7.10
N ALA A 232 -13.33 8.41 -6.47
CA ALA A 232 -13.38 7.69 -5.22
C ALA A 232 -13.09 6.19 -5.42
N MET A 233 -12.39 5.59 -4.47
CA MET A 233 -12.04 4.19 -4.46
C MET A 233 -12.16 3.63 -3.04
N ALA A 234 -12.82 2.48 -2.91
CA ALA A 234 -12.94 1.82 -1.62
C ALA A 234 -11.57 1.26 -1.16
N LEU A 235 -11.16 1.59 0.06
CA LEU A 235 -9.96 1.02 0.68
C LEU A 235 -10.20 -0.39 1.23
N GLY A 236 -11.46 -0.65 1.64
CA GLY A 236 -11.89 -1.86 2.35
C GLY A 236 -11.43 -1.89 3.81
N GLY A 237 -12.24 -2.48 4.70
CA GLY A 237 -12.01 -2.48 6.16
C GLY A 237 -13.11 -1.74 6.90
N THR A 238 -12.97 -1.65 8.22
CA THR A 238 -13.80 -0.83 9.11
C THR A 238 -12.93 0.31 9.65
N PHE A 239 -13.48 1.53 9.62
CA PHE A 239 -12.70 2.78 9.59
C PHE A 239 -12.74 3.52 10.94
N THR A 240 -12.81 2.74 12.02
CA THR A 240 -13.05 3.25 13.36
C THR A 240 -11.73 3.67 14.00
N ALA A 241 -11.51 4.97 14.09
CA ALA A 241 -10.39 5.52 14.83
C ALA A 241 -10.61 5.33 16.33
N HIS A 242 -9.56 4.94 17.05
CA HIS A 242 -9.57 4.82 18.50
C HIS A 242 -8.50 5.74 19.09
N GLY A 243 -8.87 6.55 20.08
CA GLY A 243 -7.97 7.56 20.62
C GLY A 243 -7.64 8.65 19.61
N HIS A 244 -6.67 9.49 19.96
CA HIS A 244 -6.28 10.64 19.16
C HIS A 244 -4.82 11.00 19.42
N VAL A 245 -4.03 11.14 18.36
CA VAL A 245 -2.63 11.57 18.43
C VAL A 245 -2.49 12.97 17.86
N VAL A 246 -1.71 13.81 18.53
CA VAL A 246 -1.29 15.12 18.02
C VAL A 246 0.16 14.99 17.59
N LEU A 247 0.43 15.22 16.30
CA LEU A 247 1.76 15.23 15.72
C LEU A 247 2.28 16.67 15.69
N GLY A 248 3.27 16.93 16.53
CA GLY A 248 3.99 18.21 16.59
C GLY A 248 5.16 18.26 15.63
N VAL A 249 5.81 19.42 15.55
CA VAL A 249 7.05 19.62 14.75
C VAL A 249 8.15 18.65 15.18
N ASP A 250 8.26 18.40 16.49
CA ASP A 250 9.29 17.54 17.07
C ASP A 250 9.11 16.05 16.70
N ASP A 251 7.89 15.62 16.36
CA ASP A 251 7.59 14.23 16.00
C ASP A 251 7.90 13.93 14.52
N VAL A 252 8.02 14.98 13.69
CA VAL A 252 8.16 14.83 12.23
C VAL A 252 9.37 13.99 11.86
N PRO A 253 10.62 14.30 12.26
CA PRO A 253 11.79 13.55 11.78
C PRO A 253 11.75 12.04 12.12
N ASP A 254 11.24 11.72 13.31
CA ASP A 254 11.05 10.34 13.76
C ASP A 254 9.96 9.63 12.95
N LEU A 255 8.86 10.32 12.64
CA LEU A 255 7.81 9.80 11.78
C LEU A 255 8.31 9.59 10.34
N GLN A 256 9.03 10.55 9.76
CA GLN A 256 9.64 10.44 8.43
C GLN A 256 10.49 9.18 8.33
N THR A 257 11.45 9.05 9.24
CA THR A 257 12.37 7.90 9.29
C THR A 257 11.60 6.58 9.45
N PHE A 258 10.60 6.55 10.33
CA PHE A 258 9.83 5.34 10.60
C PHE A 258 8.96 4.92 9.42
N VAL A 259 8.30 5.88 8.77
CA VAL A 259 7.42 5.62 7.65
C VAL A 259 8.29 5.09 6.49
N GLU A 260 9.46 5.69 6.20
CA GLU A 260 10.41 5.19 5.18
C GLU A 260 10.92 3.78 5.48
N LEU A 261 11.10 3.46 6.75
CA LEU A 261 11.48 2.13 7.19
C LEU A 261 10.36 1.11 6.90
N VAL A 262 9.12 1.46 7.22
CA VAL A 262 7.94 0.62 6.93
C VAL A 262 7.79 0.39 5.44
N ALA A 263 7.92 1.43 4.61
CA ALA A 263 7.86 1.32 3.15
C ALA A 263 8.82 0.26 2.59
N ARG A 264 10.03 0.17 3.18
CA ARG A 264 11.09 -0.74 2.73
C ARG A 264 11.01 -2.14 3.35
N ARG A 265 10.54 -2.24 4.60
CA ARG A 265 10.72 -3.45 5.43
C ARG A 265 9.44 -4.11 5.89
N LEU A 266 8.26 -3.60 5.52
CA LEU A 266 7.02 -4.25 5.93
C LEU A 266 6.99 -5.68 5.35
N PRO A 267 6.93 -6.72 6.18
CA PRO A 267 7.00 -8.08 5.69
C PRO A 267 5.71 -8.41 4.94
N GLU A 268 5.85 -8.98 3.74
CA GLU A 268 4.71 -9.39 2.92
C GLU A 268 4.23 -10.81 3.29
N GLN A 269 5.16 -11.65 3.74
CA GLN A 269 4.97 -13.08 4.01
C GLN A 269 5.53 -13.48 5.39
N GLY A 270 5.20 -14.68 5.84
CA GLY A 270 5.61 -15.21 7.15
C GLY A 270 4.76 -14.74 8.32
N ASP A 271 5.19 -15.11 9.52
CA ASP A 271 4.41 -14.96 10.76
C ASP A 271 4.21 -13.49 11.15
N VAL A 272 5.23 -12.64 10.94
CA VAL A 272 5.12 -11.20 11.21
C VAL A 272 4.13 -10.53 10.27
N ALA A 273 4.16 -10.85 8.97
CA ALA A 273 3.20 -10.33 8.01
C ALA A 273 1.76 -10.78 8.35
N TRP A 274 1.60 -12.03 8.77
CA TRP A 274 0.31 -12.55 9.19
C TRP A 274 -0.19 -11.88 10.47
N ALA A 275 0.69 -11.71 11.47
CA ALA A 275 0.38 -11.04 12.72
C ALA A 275 0.02 -9.57 12.51
N LEU A 276 0.74 -8.85 11.65
CA LEU A 276 0.40 -7.47 11.25
C LEU A 276 -1.00 -7.40 10.68
N ARG A 277 -1.34 -8.26 9.71
CA ARG A 277 -2.69 -8.29 9.11
C ARG A 277 -3.78 -8.54 10.15
N ARG A 278 -3.54 -9.46 11.09
CA ARG A 278 -4.49 -9.78 12.17
C ARG A 278 -4.61 -8.66 13.19
N TRP A 279 -3.50 -8.02 13.53
CA TRP A 279 -3.49 -6.87 14.42
C TRP A 279 -4.24 -5.68 13.80
N THR A 280 -3.97 -5.34 12.53
CA THR A 280 -4.71 -4.31 11.79
C THR A 280 -6.21 -4.62 11.74
N LEU A 281 -6.57 -5.87 11.46
CA LEU A 281 -7.98 -6.30 11.44
C LEU A 281 -8.63 -6.18 12.82
N GLY A 282 -7.92 -6.54 13.89
CA GLY A 282 -8.38 -6.40 15.27
C GLY A 282 -8.67 -4.95 15.65
N LEU A 283 -7.83 -4.01 15.19
CA LEU A 283 -8.01 -2.57 15.38
C LEU A 283 -9.21 -2.01 14.61
N ASP A 284 -9.59 -2.65 13.51
CA ASP A 284 -10.72 -2.23 12.71
C ASP A 284 -12.05 -2.72 13.31
N ARG A 285 -12.06 -3.71 14.22
CA ARG A 285 -13.31 -4.27 14.76
C ARG A 285 -14.06 -3.29 15.67
N ASP A 286 -15.34 -3.10 15.38
CA ASP A 286 -16.23 -2.32 16.26
C ASP A 286 -16.57 -3.06 17.57
N ARG A 287 -16.46 -4.39 17.56
CA ARG A 287 -16.80 -5.25 18.70
C ARG A 287 -15.53 -5.71 19.41
N PRO A 288 -15.37 -5.41 20.71
CA PRO A 288 -14.15 -5.73 21.45
C PRO A 288 -13.92 -7.24 21.55
N GLU A 289 -14.97 -8.07 21.46
CA GLU A 289 -14.83 -9.52 21.49
C GLU A 289 -14.22 -10.09 20.20
N GLU A 290 -14.57 -9.50 19.05
CA GLU A 290 -13.97 -9.84 17.75
C GLU A 290 -12.54 -9.31 17.68
N ALA A 291 -12.32 -8.07 18.15
CA ALA A 291 -10.99 -7.48 18.27
C ALA A 291 -10.05 -8.36 19.09
N LEU A 292 -10.51 -8.81 20.27
CA LEU A 292 -9.77 -9.70 21.15
C LEU A 292 -9.31 -10.97 20.42
N SER A 293 -10.19 -11.58 19.63
CA SER A 293 -9.89 -12.81 18.90
C SER A 293 -8.82 -12.58 17.82
N ASP A 294 -8.96 -11.52 17.02
CA ASP A 294 -7.99 -11.17 15.99
C ASP A 294 -6.61 -10.78 16.58
N LEU A 295 -6.59 -10.04 17.71
CA LEU A 295 -5.35 -9.67 18.41
C LEU A 295 -4.67 -10.89 19.06
N LEU A 296 -5.42 -11.78 19.70
CA LEU A 296 -4.84 -13.01 20.28
C LEU A 296 -4.32 -13.94 19.17
N LEU A 297 -4.99 -14.02 18.03
CA LEU A 297 -4.46 -14.69 16.85
C LEU A 297 -3.10 -14.08 16.46
N ALA A 298 -3.01 -12.76 16.30
CA ALA A 298 -1.76 -12.07 15.98
C ALA A 298 -0.63 -12.42 16.96
N GLY A 299 -0.90 -12.36 18.27
CA GLY A 299 0.06 -12.71 19.30
C GLY A 299 0.50 -14.17 19.26
N ARG A 300 -0.42 -15.11 18.98
CA ARG A 300 -0.12 -16.54 18.89
C ARG A 300 0.81 -16.89 17.74
N ALA A 301 0.61 -16.29 16.57
CA ALA A 301 1.52 -16.51 15.44
C ALA A 301 2.96 -16.10 15.75
N LEU A 302 3.14 -15.07 16.58
CA LEU A 302 4.48 -14.58 16.95
C LEU A 302 5.12 -15.34 18.11
N LEU A 303 4.33 -15.73 19.12
CA LEU A 303 4.85 -16.10 20.44
C LEU A 303 4.34 -17.45 20.95
N GLU A 304 3.43 -18.10 20.23
CA GLU A 304 2.83 -19.37 20.65
C GLU A 304 2.64 -20.33 19.46
N PRO A 305 3.71 -20.66 18.71
CA PRO A 305 3.64 -21.63 17.61
C PRO A 305 3.21 -23.04 18.08
N GLU A 306 3.41 -23.35 19.37
CA GLU A 306 2.95 -24.60 19.99
C GLU A 306 1.42 -24.66 20.17
N GLY A 307 0.74 -23.53 19.94
CA GLY A 307 -0.71 -23.38 20.00
C GLY A 307 -1.25 -22.98 21.39
N PRO A 308 -2.54 -22.61 21.46
CA PRO A 308 -3.16 -21.96 22.63
C PRO A 308 -3.19 -22.81 23.90
N ARG A 309 -2.94 -24.12 23.80
CA ARG A 309 -2.88 -25.02 24.96
C ARG A 309 -1.57 -24.86 25.75
N SER A 310 -0.55 -24.24 25.18
CA SER A 310 0.71 -24.02 25.88
C SER A 310 0.55 -23.01 27.03
N GLY A 311 -0.34 -22.03 26.86
CA GLY A 311 -0.56 -20.95 27.83
C GLY A 311 0.63 -20.01 27.99
N ARG A 312 1.59 -20.04 27.06
CA ARG A 312 2.86 -19.30 27.15
C ARG A 312 2.76 -17.88 26.60
N LEU A 313 1.77 -17.60 25.75
CA LEU A 313 1.59 -16.30 25.09
C LEU A 313 1.70 -15.11 26.07
N ALA A 314 0.96 -15.17 27.18
CA ALA A 314 0.89 -14.08 28.14
C ALA A 314 2.22 -13.80 28.84
N GLY A 315 2.97 -14.86 29.18
CA GLY A 315 4.29 -14.75 29.79
C GLY A 315 5.32 -14.19 28.82
N ARG A 316 5.37 -14.74 27.59
CA ARG A 316 6.29 -14.30 26.54
C ARG A 316 6.05 -12.86 26.11
N LEU A 317 4.79 -12.48 25.88
CA LEU A 317 4.45 -11.09 25.52
C LEU A 317 4.81 -10.11 26.64
N ALA A 318 4.54 -10.47 27.89
CA ALA A 318 4.92 -9.63 29.03
C ALA A 318 6.45 -9.50 29.17
N ALA A 319 7.20 -10.57 28.89
CA ALA A 319 8.67 -10.55 28.92
C ALA A 319 9.26 -9.54 27.93
N LEU A 320 8.67 -9.45 26.73
CA LEU A 320 9.12 -8.55 25.66
C LEU A 320 8.71 -7.08 25.89
N VAL A 321 7.51 -6.83 26.44
CA VAL A 321 6.94 -5.47 26.50
C VAL A 321 7.13 -4.79 27.86
N ALA A 322 7.10 -5.55 28.96
CA ALA A 322 7.09 -4.98 30.30
C ALA A 322 8.46 -5.02 30.99
N PRO A 323 8.78 -4.00 31.83
CA PRO A 323 9.94 -4.05 32.70
C PRO A 323 9.77 -5.16 33.73
N ASP A 324 10.88 -5.69 34.24
CA ASP A 324 10.91 -6.90 35.08
C ASP A 324 9.91 -6.89 36.26
N ALA A 325 9.84 -5.76 36.97
CA ALA A 325 8.93 -5.57 38.11
C ALA A 325 7.43 -5.64 37.74
N GLU A 326 7.07 -5.39 36.48
CA GLU A 326 5.68 -5.33 36.01
C GLU A 326 5.26 -6.58 35.22
N ARG A 327 6.22 -7.41 34.78
CA ARG A 327 5.98 -8.61 33.93
C ARG A 327 4.92 -9.55 34.50
N ALA A 328 5.04 -9.91 35.78
CA ALA A 328 4.08 -10.80 36.43
C ALA A 328 2.67 -10.19 36.57
N GLY A 329 2.57 -8.86 36.63
CA GLY A 329 1.29 -8.16 36.62
C GLY A 329 0.63 -8.19 35.24
N LEU A 330 1.39 -7.82 34.22
CA LEU A 330 0.93 -7.81 32.83
C LEU A 330 0.57 -9.22 32.35
N ALA A 331 1.43 -10.23 32.59
CA ALA A 331 1.17 -11.61 32.21
C ALA A 331 -0.14 -12.15 32.79
N ARG A 332 -0.47 -11.82 34.04
CA ARG A 332 -1.75 -12.22 34.65
C ARG A 332 -2.96 -11.55 33.97
N ARG A 333 -2.87 -10.28 33.59
CA ARG A 333 -3.93 -9.58 32.86
C ARG A 333 -4.14 -10.16 31.46
N LEU A 334 -3.05 -10.40 30.74
CA LEU A 334 -3.08 -11.02 29.40
C LEU A 334 -3.60 -12.45 29.43
N ALA A 335 -3.21 -13.26 30.43
CA ALA A 335 -3.75 -14.61 30.61
C ALA A 335 -5.27 -14.59 30.89
N ALA A 336 -5.74 -13.61 31.68
CA ALA A 336 -7.17 -13.43 31.90
C ALA A 336 -7.93 -13.06 30.61
N LEU A 337 -7.33 -12.25 29.72
CA LEU A 337 -7.89 -11.95 28.40
C LEU A 337 -8.03 -13.21 27.53
N ALA A 338 -7.02 -14.08 27.52
CA ALA A 338 -7.08 -15.34 26.77
C ALA A 338 -8.20 -16.28 27.28
N LEU A 339 -8.48 -16.27 28.58
CA LEU A 339 -9.64 -16.99 29.14
C LEU A 339 -10.97 -16.35 28.74
N THR A 340 -11.05 -15.01 28.74
CA THR A 340 -12.24 -14.29 28.27
C THR A 340 -12.58 -14.62 26.81
N GLU A 341 -11.57 -14.77 25.95
CA GLU A 341 -11.77 -15.18 24.55
C GLU A 341 -12.45 -16.56 24.46
N GLN A 342 -12.03 -17.53 25.28
CA GLN A 342 -12.65 -18.86 25.34
C GLN A 342 -14.11 -18.79 25.80
N ASP A 343 -14.40 -17.95 26.80
CA ASP A 343 -15.77 -17.72 27.28
C ASP A 343 -16.66 -17.11 26.18
N VAL A 344 -16.15 -16.11 25.44
CA VAL A 344 -16.83 -15.50 24.29
C VAL A 344 -17.12 -16.55 23.22
N MET A 345 -16.12 -17.36 22.84
CA MET A 345 -16.29 -18.41 21.84
C MET A 345 -17.29 -19.48 22.27
N ALA A 346 -17.37 -19.78 23.57
CA ALA A 346 -18.38 -20.67 24.14
C ALA A 346 -19.79 -20.05 24.18
N GLY A 347 -19.97 -18.82 23.69
CA GLY A 347 -21.24 -18.11 23.64
C GLY A 347 -21.63 -17.45 24.97
N SER A 348 -20.67 -17.28 25.90
CA SER A 348 -20.93 -16.56 27.15
C SER A 348 -21.27 -15.10 26.85
N ARG A 349 -22.43 -14.65 27.35
CA ARG A 349 -22.89 -13.27 27.17
C ARG A 349 -22.35 -12.29 28.22
N ARG A 350 -21.54 -12.79 29.18
CA ARG A 350 -21.02 -11.96 30.28
C ARG A 350 -19.69 -11.36 29.89
N VAL A 351 -19.74 -10.38 28.99
CA VAL A 351 -18.58 -9.56 28.65
C VAL A 351 -18.41 -8.50 29.73
N GLY A 352 -17.21 -8.44 30.32
CA GLY A 352 -16.87 -7.40 31.30
C GLY A 352 -16.92 -6.01 30.67
N LYS A 353 -17.40 -5.02 31.42
CA LYS A 353 -17.46 -3.63 30.94
C LYS A 353 -16.08 -3.03 30.66
N ASP A 354 -15.05 -3.60 31.26
CA ASP A 354 -13.64 -3.25 31.11
C ASP A 354 -12.93 -4.00 29.98
N LEU A 355 -13.65 -4.82 29.20
CA LEU A 355 -13.04 -5.54 28.08
C LEU A 355 -12.40 -4.58 27.05
N PRO A 356 -13.04 -3.48 26.60
CA PRO A 356 -12.45 -2.58 25.62
C PRO A 356 -11.07 -2.06 26.06
N GLU A 357 -10.95 -1.60 27.31
CA GLU A 357 -9.69 -1.05 27.84
C GLU A 357 -8.58 -2.09 27.91
N ARG A 358 -8.92 -3.37 28.16
CA ARG A 358 -7.96 -4.47 28.15
C ARG A 358 -7.59 -4.90 26.73
N VAL A 359 -8.52 -4.81 25.78
CA VAL A 359 -8.26 -5.04 24.34
C VAL A 359 -7.30 -3.98 23.82
N ASP A 360 -7.48 -2.72 24.20
CA ASP A 360 -6.54 -1.63 23.89
C ASP A 360 -5.16 -1.89 24.49
N GLU A 361 -5.07 -2.34 25.75
CA GLU A 361 -3.80 -2.73 26.40
C GLU A 361 -3.08 -3.86 25.62
N LEU A 362 -3.81 -4.88 25.16
CA LEU A 362 -3.27 -5.95 24.33
C LEU A 362 -2.81 -5.43 22.96
N ALA A 363 -3.61 -4.58 22.32
CA ALA A 363 -3.30 -3.99 21.02
C ALA A 363 -2.02 -3.15 21.07
N ASP A 364 -1.82 -2.37 22.14
CA ASP A 364 -0.61 -1.58 22.37
C ASP A 364 0.62 -2.45 22.67
N CYS A 365 0.45 -3.55 23.41
CA CYS A 365 1.54 -4.52 23.63
C CYS A 365 1.99 -5.14 22.30
N LEU A 366 1.05 -5.57 21.46
CA LEU A 366 1.35 -6.13 20.14
C LEU A 366 1.95 -5.08 19.20
N ARG A 367 1.45 -3.84 19.21
CA ARG A 367 2.02 -2.72 18.45
C ARG A 367 3.50 -2.54 18.79
N ALA A 368 3.88 -2.58 20.07
CA ALA A 368 5.28 -2.44 20.48
C ALA A 368 6.16 -3.55 19.88
N VAL A 369 5.75 -4.82 20.02
CA VAL A 369 6.49 -5.97 19.46
C VAL A 369 6.57 -5.89 17.93
N LEU A 370 5.45 -5.63 17.25
CA LEU A 370 5.38 -5.54 15.80
C LEU A 370 6.22 -4.39 15.25
N ARG A 371 6.20 -3.24 15.93
CA ARG A 371 7.06 -2.10 15.58
C ARG A 371 8.53 -2.49 15.62
N ASP A 372 8.95 -3.17 16.68
CA ASP A 372 10.36 -3.58 16.84
C ASP A 372 10.77 -4.66 15.85
N CYS A 373 9.86 -5.56 15.45
CA CYS A 373 10.08 -6.50 14.36
C CYS A 373 10.29 -5.77 13.02
N VAL A 374 9.42 -4.81 12.67
CA VAL A 374 9.54 -4.02 11.44
C VAL A 374 10.80 -3.15 11.43
N CYS A 375 11.20 -2.64 12.60
CA CYS A 375 12.47 -1.93 12.76
C CYS A 375 13.70 -2.84 12.61
N GLY A 376 13.54 -4.15 12.77
CA GLY A 376 14.64 -5.11 12.85
C GLY A 376 15.37 -5.07 14.20
N HIS A 377 14.75 -4.53 15.25
CA HIS A 377 15.29 -4.59 16.62
C HIS A 377 15.07 -5.96 17.26
N LEU A 378 13.97 -6.63 16.90
CA LEU A 378 13.69 -8.01 17.28
C LEU A 378 13.87 -8.91 16.06
N SER A 379 14.65 -9.97 16.23
CA SER A 379 14.96 -10.96 15.18
C SER A 379 13.91 -12.07 15.10
N GLY A 380 14.01 -12.92 14.08
CA GLY A 380 12.94 -13.83 13.63
C GLY A 380 12.45 -14.88 14.63
N ASP A 381 13.23 -15.22 15.66
CA ASP A 381 12.79 -16.16 16.70
C ASP A 381 12.41 -15.43 18.00
N LEU A 382 11.24 -14.79 17.97
CA LEU A 382 10.68 -14.08 19.12
C LEU A 382 10.42 -14.99 20.32
N VAL A 383 10.21 -16.28 20.08
CA VAL A 383 9.98 -17.28 21.13
C VAL A 383 11.24 -17.49 21.93
N VAL A 384 12.38 -17.70 21.27
CA VAL A 384 13.69 -17.83 21.94
C VAL A 384 14.02 -16.58 22.73
N VAL A 385 13.87 -15.39 22.12
CA VAL A 385 14.14 -14.12 22.81
C VAL A 385 13.29 -13.97 24.07
N ALA A 386 11.99 -14.30 24.00
CA ALA A 386 11.10 -14.21 25.14
C ALA A 386 11.45 -15.24 26.24
N ASP A 387 11.77 -16.48 25.86
CA ASP A 387 12.11 -17.54 26.80
C ASP A 387 13.47 -17.26 27.48
N GLU A 388 14.47 -16.73 26.77
CA GLU A 388 15.75 -16.28 27.35
C GLU A 388 15.58 -15.16 28.38
N VAL A 389 14.65 -14.22 28.13
CA VAL A 389 14.28 -13.16 29.09
C VAL A 389 13.61 -13.75 30.33
N LEU A 390 12.75 -14.77 30.17
CA LEU A 390 12.06 -15.44 31.26
C LEU A 390 13.00 -16.31 32.11
N ASP A 391 13.96 -16.98 31.48
CA ASP A 391 14.96 -17.82 32.15
C ASP A 391 16.03 -16.98 32.87
N GLY A 392 16.07 -15.67 32.64
CA GLY A 392 17.09 -14.76 33.19
C GLY A 392 18.48 -15.03 32.63
N VAL A 393 18.58 -15.72 31.47
CA VAL A 393 19.86 -16.07 30.82
C VAL A 393 20.52 -14.84 30.20
N VAL A 394 19.71 -13.86 29.79
CA VAL A 394 20.23 -12.56 29.34
C VAL A 394 20.56 -11.71 30.58
N ASP A 395 21.80 -11.82 31.07
CA ASP A 395 22.42 -10.76 31.88
C ASP A 395 22.40 -9.47 31.04
N GLU A 396 21.50 -8.55 31.38
CA GLU A 396 21.17 -7.41 30.51
C GLU A 396 22.41 -6.54 30.20
N PRO A 397 22.84 -6.39 28.94
CA PRO A 397 23.70 -5.27 28.59
C PRO A 397 22.84 -4.00 28.69
N GLU A 398 23.10 -3.17 29.70
CA GLU A 398 22.38 -1.91 29.98
C GLU A 398 22.24 -1.00 28.74
N ASP A 399 23.14 -1.08 27.76
CA ASP A 399 23.19 -0.17 26.61
C ASP A 399 22.16 -0.48 25.50
N ALA A 400 21.92 -1.76 25.18
CA ALA A 400 20.93 -2.11 24.14
C ALA A 400 19.50 -2.00 24.68
N ARG A 401 19.31 -2.33 25.97
CA ARG A 401 18.02 -2.13 26.66
C ARG A 401 17.78 -0.68 27.01
N GLY A 402 18.78 0.13 27.38
CA GLY A 402 18.58 1.55 27.69
C GLY A 402 17.81 2.29 26.59
N GLN A 403 18.15 2.05 25.33
CA GLN A 403 17.50 2.69 24.19
C GLN A 403 16.12 2.10 23.86
N LEU A 404 15.95 0.77 23.93
CA LEU A 404 14.65 0.11 23.73
C LEU A 404 13.67 0.46 24.87
N ARG A 405 14.16 0.42 26.11
CA ARG A 405 13.46 0.72 27.37
C ARG A 405 13.11 2.18 27.47
N GLU A 406 14.01 3.11 27.13
CA GLU A 406 13.70 4.54 27.14
C GLU A 406 12.70 4.88 26.04
N ARG A 407 12.77 4.26 24.85
CA ARG A 407 11.78 4.49 23.78
C ARG A 407 10.41 3.87 24.03
N VAL A 408 10.35 2.61 24.47
CA VAL A 408 9.09 1.93 24.82
C VAL A 408 8.49 2.52 26.09
N LEU A 409 9.27 2.80 27.14
CA LEU A 409 8.73 3.47 28.33
C LEU A 409 8.44 4.94 28.08
N ALA A 410 9.15 5.69 27.22
CA ALA A 410 8.73 7.03 26.84
C ALA A 410 7.40 6.99 26.07
N ALA A 411 7.22 6.01 25.17
CA ALA A 411 5.99 5.81 24.42
C ALA A 411 4.81 5.32 25.30
N VAL A 412 5.06 4.44 26.26
CA VAL A 412 4.05 3.86 27.18
C VAL A 412 3.81 4.74 28.42
N ARG A 413 4.79 5.54 28.87
CA ARG A 413 4.62 6.48 30.00
C ARG A 413 4.13 7.87 29.57
N ARG A 414 4.23 8.25 28.28
CA ARG A 414 3.67 9.53 27.80
C ARG A 414 2.14 9.63 27.81
N PRO A 415 1.33 8.56 27.91
CA PRO A 415 -0.10 8.72 28.21
C PRO A 415 -0.51 8.08 29.55
N LEU A 416 0.11 8.47 30.67
CA LEU A 416 -0.56 8.42 31.99
C LEU A 416 -0.27 9.64 32.87
N ALA A 417 0.87 10.32 32.69
CA ALA A 417 1.18 11.55 33.43
C ALA A 417 0.34 12.78 32.98
N GLY A 418 -0.32 12.69 31.82
CA GLY A 418 -1.26 13.71 31.31
C GLY A 418 -2.74 13.37 31.53
N ARG A 419 -3.07 12.43 32.45
CA ARG A 419 -4.46 12.14 32.85
C ARG A 419 -4.95 13.03 34.00
N GLU A 420 -4.14 13.97 34.48
CA GLU A 420 -4.71 15.17 35.10
C GLU A 420 -5.42 15.94 34.00
N GLN A 421 -6.73 16.08 34.20
CA GLN A 421 -7.64 16.96 33.46
C GLN A 421 -7.05 18.38 33.38
N GLN A 422 -6.12 18.61 32.47
CA GLN A 422 -5.80 19.95 32.05
C GLN A 422 -7.02 20.37 31.22
N PRO A 423 -7.77 21.41 31.63
CA PRO A 423 -9.00 21.80 30.97
C PRO A 423 -8.63 22.36 29.60
N ARG A 424 -8.55 21.50 28.57
CA ARG A 424 -8.57 21.95 27.20
C ARG A 424 -9.96 22.48 26.93
N HIS A 425 -10.00 23.65 26.29
CA HIS A 425 -11.16 24.29 25.68
C HIS A 425 -12.36 23.36 25.55
N ALA A 426 -13.40 23.63 26.35
CA ALA A 426 -14.66 22.89 26.41
C ALA A 426 -15.43 22.81 25.07
N GLY A 427 -14.87 23.23 23.94
CA GLY A 427 -15.53 23.28 22.63
C GLY A 427 -15.42 21.99 21.81
N VAL A 428 -14.33 21.22 21.90
CA VAL A 428 -14.10 20.08 20.97
C VAL A 428 -14.63 18.77 21.54
N ALA A 429 -14.41 18.48 22.83
CA ALA A 429 -15.01 17.31 23.48
C ALA A 429 -16.55 17.46 23.62
N ALA A 430 -17.05 18.67 23.86
CA ALA A 430 -18.49 18.94 23.85
C ALA A 430 -19.08 18.76 22.45
N ARG A 431 -18.35 19.08 21.37
CA ARG A 431 -18.81 18.86 19.99
C ARG A 431 -19.04 17.36 19.72
N TRP A 432 -18.14 16.47 20.12
CA TRP A 432 -18.30 15.02 19.93
C TRP A 432 -19.40 14.41 20.81
N GLU A 433 -19.51 14.81 22.08
CA GLU A 433 -20.58 14.35 22.97
C GLU A 433 -21.96 14.88 22.53
N GLN A 434 -22.01 16.09 21.95
CA GLN A 434 -23.23 16.73 21.44
C GLN A 434 -23.66 16.17 20.08
N THR A 435 -22.73 15.72 19.22
CA THR A 435 -23.06 14.93 18.02
C THR A 435 -23.57 13.53 18.37
N ARG A 436 -23.01 12.90 19.42
CA ARG A 436 -23.48 11.60 19.92
C ARG A 436 -24.86 11.69 20.62
N GLN A 437 -25.13 12.78 21.33
CA GLN A 437 -26.43 13.04 21.95
C GLN A 437 -27.47 13.57 20.94
N GLY A 438 -27.04 14.28 19.88
CA GLY A 438 -27.90 14.78 18.80
C GLY A 438 -28.46 13.69 17.87
N ALA A 439 -27.76 12.55 17.75
CA ALA A 439 -28.24 11.40 16.97
C ALA A 439 -29.31 10.54 17.69
N THR A 440 -29.71 10.92 18.92
CA THR A 440 -30.76 10.21 19.68
C THR A 440 -31.99 11.06 20.01
N ARG A 441 -32.20 12.19 19.31
CA ARG A 441 -33.29 13.10 19.64
C ARG A 441 -33.84 13.84 18.42
N ASP A 442 -34.71 13.18 17.67
CA ASP A 442 -36.10 13.60 17.40
C ASP A 442 -36.72 12.74 16.27
N ASP A 443 -36.97 11.46 16.53
CA ASP A 443 -38.01 10.68 15.84
C ASP A 443 -39.02 10.25 16.91
N ARG A 444 -39.81 11.24 17.34
CA ARG A 444 -41.02 11.05 18.12
C ARG A 444 -42.03 10.34 17.23
N TRP A 445 -42.02 9.01 17.25
CA TRP A 445 -43.17 8.23 16.84
C TRP A 445 -44.29 8.53 17.85
N ASP A 446 -45.22 9.38 17.44
CA ASP A 446 -46.50 9.55 18.12
C ASP A 446 -47.23 8.20 18.06
N GLU A 447 -47.14 7.45 19.15
CA GLU A 447 -48.08 6.37 19.44
C GLU A 447 -49.44 7.00 19.75
N PRO A 448 -50.50 6.75 18.95
CA PRO A 448 -51.83 7.18 19.33
C PRO A 448 -52.30 6.34 20.52
N GLU A 449 -52.42 6.98 21.68
CA GLU A 449 -53.21 6.49 22.80
C GLU A 449 -54.70 6.56 22.43
N ASP A 450 -55.24 5.50 21.83
CA ASP A 450 -56.68 5.28 21.76
C ASP A 450 -57.14 4.47 22.98
N GLU A 451 -57.96 5.13 23.78
CA GLU A 451 -58.70 4.59 24.92
C GLU A 451 -59.62 3.43 24.48
N MET A 452 -59.71 2.46 25.38
CA MET A 452 -60.65 1.33 25.38
C MET A 452 -62.08 1.69 24.96
N ASP A 453 -62.72 0.79 24.20
CA ASP A 453 -63.89 0.01 24.63
C ASP A 453 -64.57 -0.63 23.42
N GLY A 454 -64.65 -1.96 23.40
CA GLY A 454 -65.39 -2.66 22.35
C GLY A 454 -65.24 -4.17 22.42
N ASP A 455 -66.16 -4.82 23.13
CA ASP A 455 -66.50 -6.22 22.96
C ASP A 455 -66.64 -6.56 21.47
N VAL A 456 -65.75 -7.38 20.91
CA VAL A 456 -65.97 -8.02 19.61
C VAL A 456 -65.63 -9.50 19.70
N GLN A 457 -66.65 -10.29 19.43
CA GLN A 457 -66.67 -11.75 19.44
C GLN A 457 -65.69 -12.30 18.39
N LEU A 458 -64.92 -13.33 18.79
CA LEU A 458 -64.17 -14.16 17.87
C LEU A 458 -65.15 -15.03 17.07
N GLU A 459 -65.47 -14.61 15.85
CA GLU A 459 -65.95 -15.53 14.82
C GLU A 459 -64.73 -16.05 14.06
N GLU A 460 -64.47 -17.34 14.24
CA GLU A 460 -63.68 -18.15 13.32
C GLU A 460 -64.34 -18.09 11.95
N ASP A 461 -63.64 -17.60 10.93
CA ASP A 461 -63.99 -18.01 9.57
C ASP A 461 -62.79 -18.03 8.63
N ASP A 462 -62.83 -19.08 7.84
CA ASP A 462 -61.86 -19.61 6.90
C ASP A 462 -61.44 -18.61 5.80
N ARG A 463 -60.41 -19.07 5.05
CA ARG A 463 -60.10 -18.75 3.65
C ARG A 463 -58.98 -17.72 3.49
N TRP A 464 -57.84 -18.16 2.95
CA TRP A 464 -57.39 -17.80 1.60
C TRP A 464 -56.15 -18.62 1.24
N GLU A 465 -56.37 -19.53 0.30
CA GLU A 465 -55.37 -20.06 -0.62
C GLU A 465 -54.81 -18.89 -1.45
N ASP A 466 -53.48 -18.80 -1.63
CA ASP A 466 -52.83 -18.64 -2.94
C ASP A 466 -51.31 -18.35 -2.78
N GLU A 467 -50.51 -19.38 -3.01
CA GLU A 467 -49.06 -19.26 -3.24
C GLU A 467 -48.78 -18.89 -4.71
N PRO A 468 -47.91 -17.92 -5.01
CA PRO A 468 -47.44 -17.69 -6.37
C PRO A 468 -46.33 -18.66 -6.77
N ARG A 469 -46.61 -19.43 -7.82
CA ARG A 469 -45.71 -20.31 -8.59
C ARG A 469 -44.44 -19.59 -9.07
N ALA A 470 -43.28 -20.13 -8.72
CA ALA A 470 -42.01 -19.86 -9.39
C ALA A 470 -41.86 -20.74 -10.65
N VAL A 471 -41.58 -20.09 -11.78
CA VAL A 471 -41.32 -20.70 -13.09
C VAL A 471 -39.85 -21.06 -13.19
N ALA A 472 -39.54 -22.35 -13.38
CA ALA A 472 -38.20 -22.87 -13.62
C ALA A 472 -37.79 -22.74 -15.12
N PRO A 473 -36.53 -22.40 -15.43
CA PRO A 473 -36.00 -22.55 -16.78
C PRO A 473 -35.54 -23.99 -17.06
N ARG A 474 -35.95 -24.48 -18.24
CA ARG A 474 -35.58 -25.77 -18.83
C ARG A 474 -34.18 -25.72 -19.47
N GLY A 475 -33.41 -26.80 -19.33
CA GLY A 475 -32.57 -27.30 -20.42
C GLY A 475 -31.18 -27.80 -20.06
N ALA A 476 -31.06 -29.08 -19.69
CA ALA A 476 -29.88 -29.90 -19.99
C ALA A 476 -30.29 -31.38 -20.05
N PRO A 477 -29.84 -32.17 -21.05
CA PRO A 477 -30.29 -33.54 -21.25
C PRO A 477 -29.49 -34.57 -20.45
N SER A 478 -30.21 -35.44 -19.73
CA SER A 478 -29.72 -36.70 -19.17
C SER A 478 -29.37 -37.70 -20.27
N ARG A 479 -28.21 -38.36 -20.13
CA ARG A 479 -27.96 -39.71 -20.64
C ARG A 479 -27.55 -40.60 -19.48
N LEU A 480 -28.42 -41.56 -19.16
CA LEU A 480 -28.14 -42.72 -18.31
C LEU A 480 -28.54 -43.97 -19.11
N ALA A 481 -27.56 -44.82 -19.36
CA ALA A 481 -27.60 -46.24 -19.69
C ALA A 481 -26.11 -46.64 -19.75
N GLU A 482 -25.60 -47.76 -19.26
CA GLU A 482 -26.13 -48.97 -18.62
C GLU A 482 -24.88 -49.70 -18.08
N ALA A 483 -25.08 -50.63 -17.15
CA ALA A 483 -24.05 -51.37 -16.41
C ALA A 483 -23.16 -52.29 -17.25
N ALA A 484 -21.95 -52.59 -16.74
CA ALA A 484 -21.31 -53.90 -16.86
C ALA A 484 -20.15 -54.07 -15.86
N ASP A 485 -20.09 -55.27 -15.28
CA ASP A 485 -19.10 -55.82 -14.35
C ASP A 485 -17.64 -55.75 -14.84
N VAL A 486 -16.68 -55.47 -13.95
CA VAL A 486 -15.26 -55.89 -14.09
C VAL A 486 -14.64 -56.10 -12.70
N GLU A 487 -13.74 -57.08 -12.65
CA GLU A 487 -13.22 -57.86 -11.54
C GLU A 487 -12.28 -57.14 -10.56
N ASP A 488 -12.33 -57.67 -9.35
CA ASP A 488 -11.38 -57.57 -8.24
C ASP A 488 -9.95 -57.91 -8.71
N THR A 489 -9.07 -56.91 -8.76
CA THR A 489 -7.62 -57.09 -8.93
C THR A 489 -6.90 -56.41 -7.79
N ALA A 490 -6.25 -57.24 -6.97
CA ALA A 490 -5.41 -56.86 -5.85
C ALA A 490 -4.18 -56.07 -6.33
N ASP A 491 -3.90 -54.97 -5.63
CA ASP A 491 -2.75 -54.10 -5.84
C ASP A 491 -1.53 -54.61 -5.01
N PRO A 492 -0.36 -54.91 -5.61
CA PRO A 492 0.78 -55.52 -4.94
C PRO A 492 1.85 -54.52 -4.42
N GLU A 493 1.47 -53.30 -4.01
CA GLU A 493 2.45 -52.27 -3.59
C GLU A 493 2.73 -52.16 -2.08
N ASP A 494 2.14 -53.00 -1.23
CA ASP A 494 2.31 -52.93 0.24
C ASP A 494 3.52 -53.72 0.79
N ASP A 495 4.27 -54.44 -0.05
CA ASP A 495 5.33 -55.37 0.40
C ASP A 495 6.77 -54.80 0.29
N ALA A 496 6.93 -53.56 -0.18
CA ALA A 496 8.25 -52.93 -0.36
C ALA A 496 8.72 -52.09 0.84
N ARG A 497 7.83 -51.74 1.78
CA ARG A 497 8.15 -50.81 2.89
C ARG A 497 8.67 -51.49 4.17
N HIS A 498 8.59 -52.81 4.28
CA HIS A 498 9.03 -53.55 5.48
C HIS A 498 10.47 -54.10 5.42
N ARG A 499 11.24 -53.86 4.35
CA ARG A 499 12.61 -54.43 4.20
C ARG A 499 13.79 -53.50 4.52
N TRP A 500 13.55 -52.23 4.83
CA TRP A 500 14.64 -51.24 4.96
C TRP A 500 15.05 -50.87 6.39
N GLN A 501 14.48 -51.50 7.43
CA GLN A 501 14.79 -51.16 8.84
C GLN A 501 15.58 -52.23 9.63
N GLU A 502 16.00 -53.34 9.03
CA GLU A 502 16.70 -54.42 9.76
C GLU A 502 18.20 -54.59 9.47
N GLU A 503 18.83 -53.82 8.57
CA GLU A 503 20.20 -54.16 8.14
C GLU A 503 21.36 -53.31 8.68
N HIS A 504 21.18 -52.24 9.46
CA HIS A 504 22.31 -51.39 9.91
C HIS A 504 22.42 -51.23 11.43
N ALA A 505 22.56 -52.35 12.14
CA ALA A 505 23.10 -52.39 13.50
C ALA A 505 24.26 -53.39 13.57
N GLY A 506 25.49 -52.93 13.30
CA GLY A 506 26.66 -53.80 13.35
C GLY A 506 28.01 -53.13 13.12
N ASP A 507 28.60 -52.66 14.21
CA ASP A 507 30.03 -52.78 14.56
C ASP A 507 31.12 -51.91 13.88
N ARG A 508 31.57 -50.94 14.69
CA ARG A 508 32.96 -50.69 15.17
C ARG A 508 34.13 -50.46 14.20
N THR A 509 34.74 -49.28 14.42
CA THR A 509 36.19 -48.99 14.58
C THR A 509 37.15 -49.40 13.48
N ALA A 510 37.77 -48.41 12.81
CA ALA A 510 39.22 -48.30 12.72
C ALA A 510 39.63 -46.97 12.06
N SER A 511 40.60 -46.33 12.70
CA SER A 511 41.40 -45.22 12.23
C SER A 511 42.14 -45.60 10.93
N GLY A 512 42.25 -44.67 9.98
CA GLY A 512 42.98 -44.91 8.74
C GLY A 512 43.03 -43.70 7.81
N GLU A 513 43.89 -42.76 8.16
CA GLU A 513 44.66 -41.89 7.27
C GLU A 513 44.68 -42.37 5.81
N TRP A 514 44.15 -41.59 4.84
CA TRP A 514 44.51 -41.74 3.43
C TRP A 514 44.43 -40.41 2.68
N THR A 515 45.61 -40.02 2.20
CA THR A 515 45.92 -39.01 1.21
C THR A 515 45.52 -39.45 -0.20
N GLY A 516 45.20 -38.50 -1.07
CA GLY A 516 45.68 -38.58 -2.46
C GLY A 516 44.65 -38.59 -3.57
N GLU A 517 44.71 -37.51 -4.34
CA GLU A 517 44.69 -37.46 -5.82
C GLU A 517 43.36 -37.65 -6.57
N ALA A 518 42.86 -36.49 -6.99
CA ALA A 518 41.93 -36.31 -8.10
C ALA A 518 42.50 -36.88 -9.40
N ARG A 519 41.69 -37.71 -10.08
CA ARG A 519 41.90 -38.08 -11.48
C ARG A 519 40.90 -37.36 -12.37
N ILE A 520 41.49 -36.61 -13.28
CA ILE A 520 40.93 -36.03 -14.50
C ILE A 520 40.32 -37.16 -15.35
N TRP A 521 39.08 -36.97 -15.81
CA TRP A 521 38.53 -37.70 -16.96
C TRP A 521 38.40 -36.72 -18.11
N SER A 522 39.23 -36.94 -19.13
CA SER A 522 39.06 -36.45 -20.49
C SER A 522 38.46 -37.61 -21.27
N ASP A 523 37.37 -37.38 -21.99
CA ASP A 523 36.98 -38.24 -23.10
C ASP A 523 36.64 -37.37 -24.31
N GLU A 524 37.45 -37.54 -25.34
CA GLU A 524 37.23 -37.09 -26.70
C GLU A 524 36.39 -38.12 -27.48
N ALA A 525 35.85 -37.63 -28.60
CA ALA A 525 35.39 -38.35 -29.78
C ALA A 525 33.91 -38.81 -29.80
N SER A 526 33.12 -38.17 -30.66
CA SER A 526 32.90 -38.74 -31.99
C SER A 526 32.28 -37.73 -32.95
N ALA A 527 32.86 -37.67 -34.14
CA ALA A 527 32.38 -36.97 -35.31
C ALA A 527 31.33 -37.82 -36.05
N ASP A 528 30.26 -37.19 -36.53
CA ASP A 528 29.54 -37.64 -37.73
C ASP A 528 29.02 -36.41 -38.49
N GLU A 529 29.35 -36.38 -39.78
CA GLU A 529 29.08 -35.33 -40.76
C GLU A 529 27.62 -35.34 -41.29
N PRO A 530 27.16 -34.25 -41.93
CA PRO A 530 25.74 -33.91 -42.03
C PRO A 530 25.04 -34.44 -43.29
N ALA A 531 23.75 -34.76 -43.14
CA ALA A 531 22.85 -35.08 -44.24
C ALA A 531 22.25 -33.82 -44.88
N ALA A 532 22.10 -33.90 -46.20
CA ALA A 532 21.92 -32.80 -47.13
C ALA A 532 20.52 -32.16 -47.19
N ALA A 533 20.56 -30.92 -47.68
CA ALA A 533 19.49 -29.99 -48.05
C ALA A 533 18.25 -30.57 -48.76
N ARG A 534 17.09 -30.03 -48.39
CA ARG A 534 15.89 -29.91 -49.24
C ARG A 534 15.53 -28.42 -49.40
N PRO A 535 15.27 -27.93 -50.62
CA PRO A 535 14.88 -26.54 -50.85
C PRO A 535 13.39 -26.31 -50.54
N PRO A 536 12.99 -25.10 -50.08
CA PRO A 536 11.59 -24.73 -50.00
C PRO A 536 11.01 -24.36 -51.38
N HIS A 537 9.74 -24.69 -51.55
CA HIS A 537 8.92 -24.40 -52.72
C HIS A 537 8.77 -22.89 -52.98
N GLU A 538 8.93 -22.51 -54.25
CA GLU A 538 8.51 -21.23 -54.82
C GLU A 538 6.98 -21.21 -54.95
N ASP A 539 6.31 -20.28 -54.30
CA ASP A 539 4.94 -19.87 -54.63
C ASP A 539 4.98 -18.41 -55.10
N GLU A 540 4.78 -18.22 -56.41
CA GLU A 540 4.57 -16.93 -57.04
C GLU A 540 3.16 -16.34 -56.74
N PRO A 541 3.01 -15.01 -56.84
CA PRO A 541 1.88 -14.28 -56.27
C PRO A 541 0.68 -14.23 -57.23
N THR A 542 -0.54 -14.34 -56.68
CA THR A 542 -1.77 -14.05 -57.44
C THR A 542 -2.66 -13.08 -56.68
N GLY A 543 -2.97 -11.94 -57.32
CA GLY A 543 -4.32 -11.37 -57.27
C GLY A 543 -4.53 -10.13 -56.41
N ASP A 544 -4.38 -8.96 -57.05
CA ASP A 544 -5.35 -7.86 -57.08
C ASP A 544 -6.24 -7.61 -55.85
N ARG A 545 -5.96 -6.51 -55.13
CA ARG A 545 -6.97 -5.76 -54.40
C ARG A 545 -6.91 -4.26 -54.76
N PRO A 546 -8.06 -3.62 -55.10
CA PRO A 546 -8.11 -2.24 -55.58
C PRO A 546 -8.02 -1.21 -54.43
N PRO A 547 -7.71 0.07 -54.76
CA PRO A 547 -7.43 1.11 -53.77
C PRO A 547 -8.70 1.62 -53.07
N ILE A 548 -8.59 1.83 -51.76
CA ILE A 548 -9.60 2.53 -50.95
C ILE A 548 -9.54 4.02 -51.29
N LEU A 549 -10.65 4.51 -51.85
CA LEU A 549 -10.90 5.93 -52.11
C LEU A 549 -11.05 6.69 -50.79
N VAL A 550 -10.18 7.68 -50.61
CA VAL A 550 -10.39 8.80 -49.69
C VAL A 550 -11.48 9.69 -50.27
N THR A 551 -12.60 9.85 -49.57
CA THR A 551 -13.56 10.92 -49.87
C THR A 551 -13.62 11.93 -48.73
N ASP A 552 -13.03 13.08 -49.00
CA ASP A 552 -13.39 14.37 -48.43
C ASP A 552 -14.86 14.68 -48.78
N ARG A 553 -15.65 15.14 -47.80
CA ARG A 553 -16.98 15.71 -48.06
C ARG A 553 -17.36 16.75 -47.02
N ARG A 554 -17.00 17.99 -47.30
CA ARG A 554 -17.79 19.17 -46.92
C ARG A 554 -19.13 19.16 -47.66
N GLY A 555 -20.23 19.44 -46.96
CA GLY A 555 -21.55 19.65 -47.57
C GLY A 555 -22.61 20.09 -46.56
N ARG A 556 -23.05 21.35 -46.69
CA ARG A 556 -24.10 22.03 -45.92
C ARG A 556 -25.51 21.42 -46.10
N GLY A 557 -26.27 21.33 -44.98
CA GLY A 557 -27.72 21.60 -44.77
C GLY A 557 -28.79 20.90 -45.64
N PRO A 558 -30.12 21.04 -45.37
CA PRO A 558 -30.81 21.87 -44.35
C PRO A 558 -32.00 21.20 -43.57
N LEU A 559 -32.47 21.92 -42.54
CA LEU A 559 -33.86 22.09 -42.03
C LEU A 559 -34.80 20.88 -41.82
N SER A 560 -35.17 20.60 -40.56
CA SER A 560 -36.58 20.66 -40.08
C SER A 560 -36.72 20.45 -38.57
N ALA A 561 -37.75 21.09 -38.03
CA ALA A 561 -38.01 21.44 -36.64
C ALA A 561 -38.99 20.49 -35.92
N VAL A 562 -38.88 20.37 -34.59
CA VAL A 562 -39.93 20.13 -33.57
C VAL A 562 -39.35 20.63 -32.23
N ALA A 563 -39.77 21.79 -31.70
CA ALA A 563 -40.71 22.00 -30.57
C ALA A 563 -40.28 21.26 -29.26
N ASP A 564 -40.28 21.82 -28.04
CA ASP A 564 -40.76 23.09 -27.47
C ASP A 564 -40.12 23.25 -26.05
N ASP A 565 -40.29 24.44 -25.49
CA ASP A 565 -40.49 24.72 -24.06
C ASP A 565 -39.30 24.99 -23.12
N ARG A 566 -39.03 26.30 -22.88
CA ARG A 566 -38.79 26.92 -21.56
C ARG A 566 -38.69 28.44 -21.68
N GLY A 567 -39.65 29.14 -21.06
CA GLY A 567 -39.69 30.60 -20.95
C GLY A 567 -38.75 31.18 -19.86
N PRO A 568 -38.53 32.50 -19.83
CA PRO A 568 -37.59 33.17 -18.94
C PRO A 568 -38.29 33.75 -17.70
N VAL A 569 -37.56 33.86 -16.58
CA VAL A 569 -37.96 34.68 -15.43
C VAL A 569 -36.88 35.73 -15.17
N GLU A 570 -37.36 36.97 -15.08
CA GLU A 570 -36.66 38.24 -14.94
C GLU A 570 -36.06 38.43 -13.53
N ALA A 571 -34.98 39.21 -13.49
CA ALA A 571 -34.47 39.87 -12.29
C ALA A 571 -35.31 41.11 -11.94
N PRO A 572 -35.25 41.58 -10.68
CA PRO A 572 -35.38 43.01 -10.43
C PRO A 572 -34.31 43.59 -9.52
N ALA A 573 -34.22 44.92 -9.63
CA ALA A 573 -33.21 45.84 -9.14
C ALA A 573 -33.52 46.48 -7.77
N ASP A 574 -32.52 47.24 -7.30
CA ASP A 574 -32.41 48.18 -6.17
C ASP A 574 -33.68 48.87 -5.64
N ASP A 575 -33.73 49.08 -4.32
CA ASP A 575 -34.01 50.41 -3.73
C ASP A 575 -33.68 50.52 -2.21
N ALA A 576 -33.32 51.74 -1.82
CA ALA A 576 -32.75 52.21 -0.54
C ALA A 576 -33.70 52.22 0.69
N PRO A 577 -33.20 52.44 1.94
CA PRO A 577 -34.01 52.40 3.16
C PRO A 577 -34.51 53.78 3.61
N PRO A 578 -35.63 53.85 4.37
CA PRO A 578 -36.04 55.08 5.06
C PRO A 578 -35.76 55.06 6.57
N ALA A 579 -35.45 56.26 7.07
CA ALA A 579 -35.37 56.62 8.48
C ALA A 579 -36.76 56.87 9.11
N GLY A 580 -36.88 56.66 10.44
CA GLY A 580 -38.01 57.19 11.23
C GLY A 580 -38.13 56.59 12.64
N ALA A 581 -37.75 57.37 13.67
CA ALA A 581 -38.13 57.18 15.08
C ALA A 581 -39.60 57.63 15.32
N PRO A 582 -40.28 57.41 16.49
CA PRO A 582 -39.91 58.03 17.78
C PRO A 582 -40.26 57.30 19.12
N SER A 583 -39.47 57.62 20.16
CA SER A 583 -39.77 58.03 21.57
C SER A 583 -40.75 57.34 22.55
N ALA A 584 -40.35 57.52 23.84
CA ALA A 584 -41.07 57.50 25.14
C ALA A 584 -41.14 56.14 25.88
N GLU A 585 -40.98 55.97 27.20
CA GLU A 585 -40.80 56.81 28.39
C GLU A 585 -40.53 55.87 29.62
N GLY A 586 -39.92 56.36 30.71
CA GLY A 586 -40.27 55.88 32.08
C GLY A 586 -39.18 55.44 33.09
N ASP A 587 -38.73 56.41 33.92
CA ASP A 587 -38.51 56.38 35.39
C ASP A 587 -37.48 55.48 36.15
N GLY A 588 -36.32 56.07 36.49
CA GLY A 588 -35.82 56.48 37.85
C GLY A 588 -35.51 55.46 39.00
N PRO A 589 -34.85 55.86 40.12
CA PRO A 589 -33.79 56.88 40.28
C PRO A 589 -32.63 56.58 41.30
N ALA A 590 -31.56 57.37 41.15
CA ALA A 590 -30.70 58.06 42.15
C ALA A 590 -29.70 57.34 43.08
N ALA A 591 -28.41 57.75 42.96
CA ALA A 591 -27.59 58.28 44.07
C ALA A 591 -26.30 59.03 43.62
N VAL A 592 -26.27 60.35 43.92
CA VAL A 592 -25.19 61.19 44.49
C VAL A 592 -23.93 61.61 43.67
N ILE A 593 -23.79 62.96 43.60
CA ILE A 593 -22.78 63.89 43.04
C ILE A 593 -21.59 64.08 44.02
N GLY A 594 -20.32 64.43 43.73
CA GLY A 594 -19.54 64.92 42.55
C GLY A 594 -18.06 65.13 43.02
N PRO A 595 -17.25 66.10 42.53
CA PRO A 595 -16.96 66.50 41.14
C PRO A 595 -15.43 66.70 40.80
N ALA A 596 -15.18 66.98 39.50
CA ALA A 596 -14.00 67.62 38.87
C ALA A 596 -12.72 66.76 38.70
N VAL A 597 -12.02 66.69 37.55
CA VAL A 597 -11.61 67.72 36.58
C VAL A 597 -11.43 67.09 35.19
N ALA A 598 -11.62 67.92 34.15
CA ALA A 598 -11.51 67.66 32.71
C ALA A 598 -10.20 66.99 32.23
N TRP A 599 -10.31 66.20 31.16
CA TRP A 599 -9.55 66.29 29.90
C TRP A 599 -10.09 65.27 28.89
N THR A 600 -10.48 65.71 27.70
CA THR A 600 -10.52 64.92 26.46
C THR A 600 -9.56 65.60 25.48
N PRO A 601 -8.86 64.84 24.62
CA PRO A 601 -9.43 64.62 23.29
C PRO A 601 -9.09 63.26 22.60
N ALA A 602 -10.00 62.93 21.68
CA ALA A 602 -9.79 62.34 20.34
C ALA A 602 -9.42 60.85 20.17
N ASP A 603 -10.37 60.18 19.48
CA ASP A 603 -10.20 59.23 18.37
C ASP A 603 -9.26 58.04 18.56
N ALA A 604 -9.82 56.93 19.06
CA ALA A 604 -9.29 55.59 18.85
C ALA A 604 -9.96 54.99 17.61
N VAL A 605 -9.23 54.97 16.50
CA VAL A 605 -9.52 54.11 15.34
C VAL A 605 -9.06 52.71 15.73
N ASP A 606 -9.94 51.71 15.61
CA ASP A 606 -9.59 50.29 15.66
C ASP A 606 -8.65 49.97 14.50
N GLU A 607 -7.34 50.07 14.73
CA GLU A 607 -6.34 49.52 13.83
C GLU A 607 -6.25 48.00 14.10
N ALA A 608 -6.81 47.22 13.17
CA ALA A 608 -6.51 45.80 13.08
C ALA A 608 -4.98 45.62 12.99
N PRO A 609 -4.41 44.60 13.66
CA PRO A 609 -2.96 44.40 13.64
C PRO A 609 -2.49 44.25 12.20
N PRO A 610 -1.33 44.84 11.84
CA PRO A 610 -0.79 44.73 10.50
C PRO A 610 -0.53 43.25 10.20
N ILE A 611 -1.15 42.77 9.12
CA ILE A 611 -0.86 41.45 8.57
C ILE A 611 0.60 41.45 8.16
N ASP A 612 1.40 40.54 8.71
CA ASP A 612 2.79 40.34 8.32
C ASP A 612 2.83 39.64 6.96
N VAL A 613 2.91 40.46 5.91
CA VAL A 613 2.94 40.01 4.53
C VAL A 613 4.22 39.21 4.25
N ASP A 614 5.30 39.42 5.00
CA ASP A 614 6.54 38.67 4.82
C ASP A 614 6.43 37.25 5.41
N GLU A 615 5.68 37.04 6.50
CA GLU A 615 5.37 35.72 7.05
C GLU A 615 4.47 34.91 6.10
N LEU A 616 3.41 35.53 5.56
CA LEU A 616 2.54 34.89 4.56
C LEU A 616 3.27 34.53 3.27
N LEU A 617 4.14 35.42 2.76
CA LEU A 617 4.93 35.15 1.56
C LEU A 617 6.06 34.14 1.80
N HIS A 618 6.55 34.02 3.05
CA HIS A 618 7.51 32.98 3.43
C HIS A 618 6.83 31.61 3.46
N ASP A 619 5.63 31.52 4.05
CA ASP A 619 4.82 30.31 4.08
C ASP A 619 4.37 29.87 2.69
N GLU A 620 3.97 30.82 1.82
CA GLU A 620 3.54 30.54 0.45
C GLU A 620 4.72 30.06 -0.42
N ARG A 621 5.92 30.64 -0.24
CA ARG A 621 7.14 30.21 -0.95
C ARG A 621 7.71 28.88 -0.44
N LEU A 622 7.59 28.60 0.85
CA LEU A 622 7.92 27.29 1.41
C LEU A 622 6.97 26.21 0.86
N ALA A 623 5.67 26.52 0.78
CA ALA A 623 4.66 25.62 0.24
C ALA A 623 4.86 25.30 -1.26
N GLU A 624 5.28 26.29 -2.07
CA GLU A 624 5.53 26.09 -3.51
C GLU A 624 6.86 25.36 -3.77
N ALA A 625 7.92 25.67 -3.01
CA ALA A 625 9.21 24.98 -3.11
C ALA A 625 9.14 23.51 -2.65
N ASP A 626 8.32 23.19 -1.64
CA ASP A 626 8.07 21.81 -1.23
C ASP A 626 7.31 21.01 -2.30
N ARG A 627 6.44 21.66 -3.09
CA ARG A 627 5.66 20.97 -4.13
C ARG A 627 6.50 20.41 -5.27
N GLU A 628 7.58 21.09 -5.66
CA GLU A 628 8.55 20.59 -6.65
C GLU A 628 9.54 19.57 -6.03
N ALA A 629 9.80 19.63 -4.73
CA ALA A 629 10.65 18.64 -4.03
C ALA A 629 9.96 17.27 -3.81
N LEU A 630 8.63 17.20 -3.98
CA LEU A 630 7.83 15.98 -3.82
C LEU A 630 7.82 15.06 -5.04
N TRP A 631 8.56 15.39 -6.12
CA TRP A 631 8.62 14.59 -7.35
C TRP A 631 9.80 13.61 -7.34
N LEU A 632 9.53 12.30 -7.50
CA LEU A 632 10.55 11.31 -7.87
C LEU A 632 10.00 10.10 -8.63
N GLU A 633 10.90 9.53 -9.43
CA GLU A 633 10.80 8.28 -10.20
C GLU A 633 10.90 7.01 -9.36
N GLN A 634 11.30 7.10 -8.09
CA GLN A 634 11.43 5.97 -7.18
C GLN A 634 10.48 6.13 -6.03
N THR A 635 9.59 5.15 -5.86
CA THR A 635 8.34 5.40 -5.16
C THR A 635 8.17 4.63 -3.88
N TRP A 636 7.38 5.23 -2.98
CA TRP A 636 6.94 4.71 -1.68
C TRP A 636 6.61 3.21 -1.62
N ASP A 637 6.17 2.65 -2.74
CA ASP A 637 5.65 1.30 -2.84
C ASP A 637 6.57 0.32 -3.56
N GLU A 638 7.71 0.76 -4.09
CA GLU A 638 8.66 -0.18 -4.68
C GLU A 638 9.20 -1.09 -3.58
N PRO A 639 8.92 -2.41 -3.65
CA PRO A 639 9.60 -3.33 -2.78
C PRO A 639 11.09 -3.20 -3.09
N GLN A 640 11.85 -2.63 -2.15
CA GLN A 640 13.29 -2.82 -2.16
C GLN A 640 13.46 -4.29 -1.83
N LEU A 641 13.64 -5.10 -2.88
CA LEU A 641 13.93 -6.51 -2.77
C LEU A 641 15.17 -6.63 -1.88
N ALA A 642 14.95 -6.90 -0.60
CA ALA A 642 15.97 -7.50 0.24
C ALA A 642 16.42 -8.73 -0.53
N GLU A 643 17.74 -8.85 -0.75
CA GLU A 643 18.37 -10.01 -1.32
C GLU A 643 17.73 -11.25 -0.69
N ARG A 644 16.84 -11.92 -1.44
CA ARG A 644 16.39 -13.26 -1.09
C ARG A 644 17.67 -14.07 -1.17
N SER A 645 18.27 -14.36 -0.04
CA SER A 645 19.31 -15.39 0.02
C SER A 645 18.65 -16.66 -0.49
N ASP A 646 19.15 -17.22 -1.59
CA ASP A 646 18.68 -18.46 -2.21
C ASP A 646 18.84 -19.71 -1.29
N ASP A 647 19.14 -19.52 0.00
CA ASP A 647 19.44 -20.58 0.97
C ASP A 647 18.21 -21.09 1.76
N ASP A 648 17.00 -20.53 1.58
CA ASP A 648 15.82 -20.90 2.40
C ASP A 648 14.78 -21.80 1.71
N ASP A 649 15.03 -22.32 0.50
CA ASP A 649 14.02 -23.09 -0.27
C ASP A 649 13.90 -24.59 0.08
N ASP A 650 14.60 -25.11 1.11
CA ASP A 650 14.63 -26.57 1.39
C ASP A 650 13.83 -27.08 2.61
N ALA A 651 13.04 -26.25 3.31
CA ALA A 651 12.44 -26.66 4.60
C ALA A 651 10.91 -26.63 4.72
N THR A 652 10.13 -26.55 3.63
CA THR A 652 8.64 -26.60 3.73
C THR A 652 8.02 -27.74 2.94
N GLY A 653 8.22 -28.95 3.44
CA GLY A 653 7.43 -30.12 3.03
C GLY A 653 5.94 -29.98 3.42
N PRO A 654 5.02 -30.67 2.72
CA PRO A 654 3.58 -30.55 2.97
C PRO A 654 3.18 -31.11 4.34
N TRP A 655 2.46 -30.30 5.11
CA TRP A 655 1.83 -30.68 6.39
C TRP A 655 0.80 -31.81 6.19
N PRO A 656 0.77 -32.85 7.04
CA PRO A 656 -0.25 -33.89 6.96
C PRO A 656 -1.58 -33.39 7.53
N VAL A 657 -2.64 -33.51 6.73
CA VAL A 657 -4.02 -33.32 7.18
C VAL A 657 -4.40 -34.54 8.03
N ALA A 658 -4.63 -34.32 9.34
CA ALA A 658 -5.17 -35.35 10.22
C ALA A 658 -6.61 -35.71 9.78
N ALA A 659 -6.80 -36.93 9.29
CA ALA A 659 -8.12 -37.52 9.12
C ALA A 659 -8.62 -38.04 10.46
N ASN A 660 -9.79 -37.55 10.90
CA ASN A 660 -10.53 -38.12 12.01
C ASN A 660 -11.09 -39.50 11.61
N GLY A 661 -10.78 -40.50 12.44
CA GLY A 661 -11.44 -41.81 12.50
C GLY A 661 -11.49 -42.25 13.96
#